data_AF-A0A841VQM2-F1
#
_entry.id   AF-A0A841VQM2-F1
#
_cell.length_a   1.000
_cell.length_b   1.000
_cell.length_c   1.000
_cell.angle_alpha   90.00
_cell.angle_beta   90.00
_cell.angle_gamma   90.00
#
_symmetry.space_group_name_H-M   'P 1'
#
loop_
_entity.id
_entity.type
_entity.pdbx_description
1 polymer ?
#
loop_
_entity_poly.entity_id
_entity_poly.type
_entity_poly.pdbx_seq_one_letter_code
_entity_poly.pdbx_strand_id
1 'polypeptide(L)'
;MSGRSLCCSLEGIQKAKKALIRYSLTQKALAEELEVTRQPIGKFFTGKPVDRNLFVQICDRLDLEWEEIVAEPASEPEVNQDNSIDINAIVQAVREKIKLLIQERCGTMRVLDMTQPIGLNDIYTSVNILEKITGLQPLGIDELLQHCSSQDFDLFGLNKITEKRVPGLEAVEKYSKLMILGKPGAGKTTFLKYLAIQCIGGEFQAEHVPIFVTLKNFAEAANKPGLLQHITEETINPISSIRDVLTYGKALVLLDGLDEVREEDSDRILKEIRDFSDRYPKNQFVMTCRIAAREYIFEKFTEVEVADFDDDQISNFTNNWFKEKAIKPETFIKRLEENSRIKQLAASPLLLTLLCLAFEESGDFPANRSELYKEGLDALLKKWDAKRGIQRDQIYKKLSVQRKEDLLSKMALTTFESSEYFFKQKAAEQYITEYIRNLPDANTDEEALQLDSEQVLRSIEHHHGLVVARAKRIYSFSHLTFHEYFTAREFVVVRQSSEEALQNLVSHITEKRWQEVFSLAVGMSPSADRLLLLIKEKIDFIVADDQRLQQFLLWVKEKSLSVEVSYKPAALRAFYLSLSHSLDFSRFFDFSSSLDFSSSLDFSSSLDLSLNYYLFLSLGLSLCLSLSLEFFRSLDYDLSLSLCLSLCLDLYLDPELKNLLQKLQEQIPSRQNWQESEKWWLANGKAWCEELRLVMIKHRNIGHDWQFSNEQKELLQQYYDTNKLLADCLNSDCYVSREVRQQIEDTLLLPIAEIKQRQQQS
;
A
#
# COMPACT_ATOMS: atom_id res chain seq x y z
N MET A 1 54.80 -41.96 -20.12
CA MET A 1 55.03 -40.59 -20.62
C MET A 1 54.57 -40.57 -22.07
N SER A 2 53.41 -39.98 -22.34
CA SER A 2 52.74 -39.95 -23.64
C SER A 2 53.51 -39.08 -24.64
N GLY A 3 54.04 -39.69 -25.72
CA GLY A 3 54.70 -38.98 -26.82
C GLY A 3 53.74 -38.01 -27.49
N ARG A 4 54.12 -36.73 -27.57
CA ARG A 4 53.32 -35.69 -28.25
C ARG A 4 53.24 -36.00 -29.75
N SER A 5 52.04 -36.03 -30.31
CA SER A 5 51.85 -36.11 -31.76
C SER A 5 52.33 -34.83 -32.46
N LEU A 6 52.86 -34.94 -33.67
CA LEU A 6 53.35 -33.85 -34.51
C LEU A 6 52.42 -33.61 -35.70
N CYS A 7 52.33 -32.36 -36.16
CA CYS A 7 51.58 -31.96 -37.36
C CYS A 7 52.55 -31.40 -38.40
N CYS A 8 52.24 -31.57 -39.68
CA CYS A 8 53.02 -31.02 -40.78
C CYS A 8 52.58 -29.58 -41.05
N SER A 9 53.52 -28.64 -41.24
CA SER A 9 53.21 -27.24 -41.62
C SER A 9 52.63 -27.17 -43.04
N LEU A 10 51.94 -26.08 -43.41
CA LEU A 10 51.39 -25.93 -44.77
C LEU A 10 52.50 -25.98 -45.84
N GLU A 11 53.65 -25.36 -45.57
CA GLU A 11 54.83 -25.44 -46.44
C GLU A 11 55.48 -26.84 -46.42
N GLY A 12 55.53 -27.48 -45.25
CA GLY A 12 56.00 -28.86 -45.08
C GLY A 12 55.20 -29.86 -45.90
N ILE A 13 53.86 -29.72 -45.96
CA ILE A 13 52.99 -30.56 -46.79
C ILE A 13 53.33 -30.39 -48.27
N GLN A 14 53.64 -29.16 -48.71
CA GLN A 14 54.03 -28.91 -50.10
C GLN A 14 55.42 -29.50 -50.42
N LYS A 15 56.41 -29.34 -49.53
CA LYS A 15 57.73 -29.96 -49.66
C LYS A 15 57.61 -31.50 -49.71
N ALA A 16 56.82 -32.10 -48.83
CA ALA A 16 56.58 -33.54 -48.81
C ALA A 16 55.88 -34.05 -50.07
N LYS A 17 54.90 -33.31 -50.62
CA LYS A 17 54.25 -33.67 -51.90
C LYS A 17 55.24 -33.60 -53.07
N LYS A 18 56.14 -32.62 -53.08
CA LYS A 18 57.22 -32.54 -54.08
C LYS A 18 58.21 -33.69 -53.93
N ALA A 19 58.55 -34.10 -52.71
CA ALA A 19 59.41 -35.25 -52.44
C ALA A 19 58.79 -36.58 -52.92
N LEU A 20 57.49 -36.81 -52.71
CA LEU A 20 56.78 -37.97 -53.28
C LEU A 20 56.93 -38.06 -54.80
N ILE A 21 56.80 -36.92 -55.48
CA ILE A 21 56.96 -36.84 -56.94
C ILE A 21 58.43 -37.10 -57.33
N ARG A 22 59.39 -36.50 -56.62
CA ARG A 22 60.84 -36.68 -56.86
C ARG A 22 61.27 -38.14 -56.76
N TYR A 23 60.73 -38.88 -55.79
CA TYR A 23 61.05 -40.29 -55.57
C TYR A 23 60.10 -41.26 -56.31
N SER A 24 59.17 -40.76 -57.14
CA SER A 24 58.16 -41.57 -57.85
C SER A 24 57.34 -42.49 -56.92
N LEU A 25 57.10 -42.05 -55.69
CA LEU A 25 56.39 -42.81 -54.65
C LEU A 25 54.92 -42.37 -54.58
N THR A 26 54.04 -43.33 -54.32
CA THR A 26 52.66 -43.04 -53.91
C THR A 26 52.53 -43.08 -52.39
N GLN A 27 51.54 -42.39 -51.82
CA GLN A 27 51.25 -42.48 -50.38
C GLN A 27 50.93 -43.92 -49.93
N LYS A 28 50.47 -44.78 -50.84
CA LYS A 28 50.22 -46.20 -50.56
C LYS A 28 51.54 -46.98 -50.48
N ALA A 29 52.43 -46.79 -51.45
CA ALA A 29 53.75 -47.39 -51.44
C ALA A 29 54.59 -46.94 -50.24
N LEU A 30 54.49 -45.66 -49.85
CA LEU A 30 55.15 -45.13 -48.65
C LEU A 30 54.62 -45.77 -47.35
N ALA A 31 53.33 -46.08 -47.28
CA ALA A 31 52.75 -46.79 -46.14
C ALA A 31 53.23 -48.24 -46.06
N GLU A 32 53.33 -48.92 -47.22
CA GLU A 32 53.83 -50.29 -47.33
C GLU A 32 55.32 -50.40 -46.94
N GLU A 33 56.16 -49.45 -47.36
CA GLU A 33 57.59 -49.44 -47.02
C GLU A 33 57.87 -49.13 -45.55
N LEU A 34 57.00 -48.37 -44.88
CA LEU A 34 57.10 -48.04 -43.46
C LEU A 34 56.33 -49.04 -42.58
N GLU A 35 55.80 -50.13 -43.15
CA GLU A 35 55.01 -51.17 -42.47
C GLU A 35 53.83 -50.60 -41.64
N VAL A 36 53.22 -49.51 -42.11
CA VAL A 36 52.10 -48.85 -41.44
C VAL A 36 50.83 -48.85 -42.29
N THR A 37 49.67 -48.68 -41.65
CA THR A 37 48.42 -48.49 -42.38
C THR A 37 48.45 -47.17 -43.17
N ARG A 38 47.61 -47.01 -44.19
CA ARG A 38 47.59 -45.77 -45.01
C ARG A 38 47.12 -44.53 -44.23
N GLN A 39 46.43 -44.72 -43.12
CA GLN A 39 45.76 -43.63 -42.38
C GLN A 39 46.73 -42.58 -41.81
N PRO A 40 47.86 -42.92 -41.15
CA PRO A 40 48.81 -41.94 -40.63
C PRO A 40 49.54 -41.19 -41.75
N ILE A 41 49.87 -41.86 -42.88
CA ILE A 41 50.41 -41.18 -44.06
C ILE A 41 49.41 -40.14 -44.59
N GLY A 42 48.13 -40.51 -44.68
CA GLY A 42 47.07 -39.56 -45.05
C GLY A 42 46.97 -38.36 -44.08
N LYS A 43 47.12 -38.59 -42.77
CA LYS A 43 47.16 -37.52 -41.75
C LYS A 43 48.37 -36.59 -41.94
N PHE A 44 49.55 -37.14 -42.21
CA PHE A 44 50.76 -36.37 -42.49
C PHE A 44 50.57 -35.39 -43.66
N PHE A 45 50.04 -35.87 -44.80
CA PHE A 45 49.82 -35.05 -45.99
C PHE A 45 48.59 -34.13 -45.93
N THR A 46 47.81 -34.19 -44.84
CA THR A 46 46.65 -33.33 -44.59
C THR A 46 46.82 -32.43 -43.35
N GLY A 47 48.02 -32.40 -42.75
CA GLY A 47 48.33 -31.53 -41.61
C GLY A 47 47.68 -31.97 -40.29
N LYS A 48 47.23 -33.21 -40.19
CA LYS A 48 46.62 -33.78 -38.97
C LYS A 48 47.70 -34.41 -38.06
N PRO A 49 47.43 -34.55 -36.75
CA PRO A 49 48.40 -35.11 -35.81
C PRO A 49 48.79 -36.56 -36.14
N VAL A 50 50.09 -36.81 -36.19
CA VAL A 50 50.73 -38.13 -36.37
C VAL A 50 51.66 -38.38 -35.19
N ASP A 51 51.81 -39.64 -34.77
CA ASP A 51 52.77 -39.99 -33.73
C ASP A 51 54.18 -39.50 -34.08
N ARG A 52 54.93 -38.95 -33.11
CA ARG A 52 56.23 -38.31 -33.36
C ARG A 52 57.24 -39.24 -34.01
N ASN A 53 57.32 -40.50 -33.56
CA ASN A 53 58.28 -41.44 -34.12
C ASN A 53 57.92 -41.77 -35.57
N LEU A 54 56.63 -41.95 -35.85
CA LEU A 54 56.15 -42.17 -37.21
C LEU A 54 56.32 -40.93 -38.10
N PHE A 55 56.16 -39.72 -37.56
CA PHE A 55 56.37 -38.47 -38.28
C PHE A 55 57.82 -38.33 -38.75
N VAL A 56 58.79 -38.61 -37.86
CA VAL A 56 60.22 -38.59 -38.19
C VAL A 56 60.55 -39.65 -39.25
N GLN A 57 60.04 -40.88 -39.10
CA GLN A 57 60.25 -41.94 -40.09
C GLN A 57 59.72 -41.59 -41.49
N ILE A 58 58.60 -40.87 -41.58
CA ILE A 58 58.05 -40.39 -42.85
C ILE A 58 58.98 -39.33 -43.47
N CYS A 59 59.49 -38.40 -42.67
CA CYS A 59 60.44 -37.36 -43.11
C CYS A 59 61.76 -37.96 -43.58
N ASP A 60 62.36 -38.86 -42.81
CA ASP A 60 63.61 -39.56 -43.15
C ASP A 60 63.48 -40.30 -44.48
N ARG A 61 62.35 -41.00 -44.69
CA ARG A 61 62.12 -41.74 -45.92
C ARG A 61 61.95 -40.83 -47.14
N LEU A 62 61.43 -39.63 -46.95
CA LEU A 62 61.25 -38.62 -47.99
C LEU A 62 62.48 -37.73 -48.17
N ASP A 63 63.58 -37.99 -47.44
CA ASP A 63 64.82 -37.19 -47.44
C ASP A 63 64.53 -35.72 -47.10
N LEU A 64 63.77 -35.52 -46.02
CA LEU A 64 63.38 -34.22 -45.49
C LEU A 64 63.80 -34.12 -44.02
N GLU A 65 64.39 -33.00 -43.63
CA GLU A 65 64.65 -32.72 -42.21
C GLU A 65 63.33 -32.48 -41.49
N TRP A 66 62.99 -33.33 -40.53
CA TRP A 66 61.67 -33.30 -39.89
C TRP A 66 61.44 -31.98 -39.14
N GLU A 67 62.48 -31.32 -38.62
CA GLU A 67 62.41 -29.99 -38.01
C GLU A 67 61.91 -28.91 -38.98
N GLU A 68 62.22 -29.00 -40.28
CA GLU A 68 61.74 -28.04 -41.30
C GLU A 68 60.29 -28.32 -41.74
N ILE A 69 59.78 -29.51 -41.45
CA ILE A 69 58.48 -30.01 -41.93
C ILE A 69 57.42 -29.93 -40.83
N VAL A 70 57.85 -30.09 -39.58
CA VAL A 70 56.96 -29.99 -38.42
C VAL A 70 56.41 -28.58 -38.30
N ALA A 71 55.12 -28.46 -38.02
CA ALA A 71 54.57 -27.22 -37.49
C ALA A 71 55.15 -27.06 -36.08
N GLU A 72 55.90 -25.98 -35.83
CA GLU A 72 56.35 -25.64 -34.47
C GLU A 72 55.15 -25.73 -33.52
N PRO A 73 55.27 -26.37 -32.33
CA PRO A 73 54.25 -26.21 -31.32
C PRO A 73 54.18 -24.72 -31.06
N ALA A 74 53.00 -24.12 -31.25
CA ALA A 74 52.80 -22.70 -31.01
C ALA A 74 53.47 -22.33 -29.68
N SER A 75 54.66 -21.73 -29.74
CA SER A 75 55.07 -20.76 -28.75
C SER A 75 53.91 -19.80 -28.70
N GLU A 76 53.42 -19.54 -27.48
CA GLU A 76 52.43 -18.49 -27.23
C GLU A 76 52.73 -17.35 -28.18
N PRO A 77 51.80 -17.02 -29.10
CA PRO A 77 52.03 -15.87 -29.92
C PRO A 77 52.25 -14.72 -28.95
N GLU A 78 53.35 -13.98 -29.12
CA GLU A 78 53.25 -12.55 -28.92
C GLU A 78 52.12 -12.10 -29.86
N VAL A 79 50.90 -12.09 -29.30
CA VAL A 79 49.70 -11.55 -29.92
C VAL A 79 49.93 -10.04 -29.97
N ASN A 80 50.70 -9.60 -30.96
CA ASN A 80 50.56 -8.27 -31.53
C ASN A 80 49.68 -8.38 -32.77
N GLN A 81 48.47 -8.85 -32.53
CA GLN A 81 47.23 -8.39 -33.16
C GLN A 81 46.10 -8.85 -32.25
N ASP A 82 45.69 -7.93 -31.40
CA ASP A 82 44.37 -7.89 -30.78
C ASP A 82 43.30 -8.41 -31.76
N ASN A 83 42.84 -9.62 -31.50
CA ASN A 83 41.42 -9.96 -31.61
C ASN A 83 40.97 -10.61 -30.30
N SER A 84 41.56 -10.19 -29.17
CA SER A 84 40.79 -10.21 -27.94
C SER A 84 39.64 -9.25 -28.23
N ILE A 85 38.42 -9.79 -28.39
CA ILE A 85 37.25 -8.94 -28.46
C ILE A 85 37.27 -8.19 -27.14
N ASP A 86 37.68 -6.91 -27.17
CA ASP A 86 37.63 -6.05 -25.99
C ASP A 86 36.16 -5.82 -25.68
N ILE A 87 35.62 -6.74 -24.87
CA ILE A 87 34.22 -6.75 -24.49
C ILE A 87 33.88 -5.48 -23.72
N ASN A 88 34.84 -4.89 -23.00
CA ASN A 88 34.61 -3.64 -22.27
C ASN A 88 34.47 -2.48 -23.26
N ALA A 89 35.32 -2.39 -24.29
CA ALA A 89 35.16 -1.40 -25.35
C ALA A 89 33.85 -1.58 -26.11
N ILE A 90 33.43 -2.82 -26.37
CA ILE A 90 32.12 -3.10 -26.97
C ILE A 90 30.98 -2.65 -26.06
N VAL A 91 31.01 -3.00 -24.78
CA VAL A 91 29.99 -2.61 -23.80
C VAL A 91 29.88 -1.08 -23.76
N GLN A 92 30.99 -0.36 -23.67
CA GLN A 92 30.98 1.10 -23.67
C GLN A 92 30.43 1.68 -24.99
N ALA A 93 30.84 1.14 -26.14
CA ALA A 93 30.34 1.57 -27.44
C ALA A 93 28.83 1.32 -27.60
N VAL A 94 28.32 0.19 -27.08
CA VAL A 94 26.88 -0.11 -27.09
C VAL A 94 26.14 0.83 -26.14
N ARG A 95 26.65 1.04 -24.92
CA ARG A 95 26.07 1.95 -23.92
C ARG A 95 25.91 3.36 -24.48
N GLU A 96 26.94 3.94 -25.08
CA GLU A 96 26.85 5.28 -25.68
C GLU A 96 25.81 5.35 -26.81
N LYS A 97 25.69 4.30 -27.63
CA LYS A 97 24.69 4.25 -28.71
C LYS A 97 23.25 4.17 -28.19
N ILE A 98 23.00 3.38 -27.14
CA ILE A 98 21.63 3.19 -26.61
C ILE A 98 21.25 4.21 -25.54
N LYS A 99 22.17 5.06 -25.09
CA LYS A 99 21.97 6.02 -24.00
C LYS A 99 20.74 6.90 -24.20
N LEU A 100 20.61 7.53 -25.37
CA LEU A 100 19.46 8.37 -25.72
C LEU A 100 18.16 7.55 -25.78
N LEU A 101 18.21 6.34 -26.33
CA LEU A 101 17.04 5.45 -26.41
C LEU A 101 16.53 5.05 -25.03
N ILE A 102 17.42 4.69 -24.10
CA ILE A 102 17.05 4.35 -22.72
C ILE A 102 16.53 5.58 -21.98
N GLN A 103 17.13 6.76 -22.17
CA GLN A 103 16.64 8.00 -21.59
C GLN A 103 15.24 8.36 -22.09
N GLU A 104 14.96 8.21 -23.39
CA GLU A 104 13.64 8.47 -23.97
C GLU A 104 12.58 7.49 -23.44
N ARG A 105 12.89 6.19 -23.39
CA ARG A 105 11.95 5.15 -22.96
C ARG A 105 11.72 5.09 -21.45
N CYS A 106 12.77 5.33 -20.66
CA CYS A 106 12.78 5.09 -19.22
C CYS A 106 12.91 6.36 -18.37
N GLY A 107 13.41 7.46 -18.93
CA GLY A 107 13.75 8.66 -18.16
C GLY A 107 12.57 9.50 -17.69
N THR A 108 11.39 9.29 -18.27
CA THR A 108 10.16 9.99 -17.87
C THR A 108 9.01 9.03 -17.61
N MET A 109 8.06 9.51 -16.81
CA MET A 109 6.84 8.81 -16.44
C MET A 109 5.63 9.72 -16.60
N ARG A 110 4.53 9.13 -17.07
CA ARG A 110 3.21 9.73 -17.05
C ARG A 110 2.28 8.80 -16.29
N VAL A 111 1.75 9.29 -15.19
CA VAL A 111 0.88 8.52 -14.29
C VAL A 111 -0.52 9.12 -14.35
N LEU A 112 -1.56 8.29 -14.46
CA LEU A 112 -2.95 8.76 -14.49
C LEU A 112 -3.15 9.92 -15.51
N ASP A 113 -3.96 10.93 -15.18
CA ASP A 113 -4.37 12.04 -16.06
C ASP A 113 -3.38 13.21 -16.11
N MET A 114 -2.15 13.02 -15.64
CA MET A 114 -1.14 14.08 -15.67
C MET A 114 -1.00 14.71 -17.06
N THR A 115 -0.98 16.04 -17.11
CA THR A 115 -0.87 16.83 -18.34
C THR A 115 0.56 16.86 -18.87
N GLN A 116 1.55 16.75 -18.00
CA GLN A 116 2.97 16.73 -18.34
C GLN A 116 3.67 15.47 -17.79
N PRO A 117 4.66 14.92 -18.51
CA PRO A 117 5.51 13.86 -17.99
C PRO A 117 6.41 14.40 -16.86
N ILE A 118 6.69 13.57 -15.86
CA ILE A 118 7.65 13.86 -14.78
C ILE A 118 8.92 13.02 -14.97
N GLY A 119 10.08 13.57 -14.62
CA GLY A 119 11.34 12.84 -14.64
C GLY A 119 11.31 11.67 -13.65
N LEU A 120 11.86 10.52 -14.04
CA LEU A 120 11.82 9.33 -13.19
C LEU A 120 12.53 9.57 -11.84
N ASN A 121 13.65 10.30 -11.86
CA ASN A 121 14.43 10.62 -10.65
C ASN A 121 13.68 11.57 -9.70
N ASP A 122 12.68 12.31 -10.20
CA ASP A 122 11.88 13.26 -9.41
C ASP A 122 10.75 12.57 -8.64
N ILE A 123 10.49 11.28 -8.91
CA ILE A 123 9.43 10.50 -8.25
C ILE A 123 9.92 9.16 -7.71
N TYR A 124 11.11 8.71 -8.13
CA TYR A 124 11.59 7.41 -7.74
C TYR A 124 11.84 7.37 -6.23
N THR A 125 11.33 6.31 -5.63
CA THR A 125 11.53 5.94 -4.23
C THR A 125 12.01 4.50 -4.23
N SER A 126 12.98 4.18 -3.38
CA SER A 126 13.54 2.83 -3.27
C SER A 126 12.43 1.80 -3.08
N VAL A 127 12.44 0.73 -3.86
CA VAL A 127 11.46 -0.36 -3.75
C VAL A 127 11.98 -1.39 -2.77
N ASN A 128 11.11 -1.83 -1.85
CA ASN A 128 11.37 -2.94 -0.94
C ASN A 128 10.69 -4.20 -1.49
N ILE A 129 11.32 -5.35 -1.30
CA ILE A 129 10.79 -6.65 -1.72
C ILE A 129 10.69 -7.63 -0.55
N LEU A 130 9.80 -8.60 -0.71
CA LEU A 130 9.60 -9.76 0.14
C LEU A 130 10.14 -10.99 -0.58
N GLU A 131 10.99 -11.75 0.11
CA GLU A 131 11.53 -12.99 -0.46
C GLU A 131 10.50 -14.13 -0.49
N LYS A 132 9.44 -14.05 0.33
CA LYS A 132 8.31 -14.97 0.21
C LYS A 132 7.07 -14.22 -0.25
N ILE A 133 6.32 -14.89 -1.11
CA ILE A 133 5.09 -14.37 -1.70
C ILE A 133 3.95 -14.54 -0.69
N THR A 134 3.32 -13.44 -0.32
CA THR A 134 2.26 -13.32 0.69
C THR A 134 1.12 -14.32 0.43
N GLY A 135 0.58 -14.32 -0.80
CA GLY A 135 -0.55 -15.19 -1.18
C GLY A 135 -0.24 -16.71 -1.20
N LEU A 136 1.02 -17.12 -1.01
CA LEU A 136 1.42 -18.53 -1.03
C LEU A 136 1.75 -19.10 0.33
N GLN A 137 1.83 -18.24 1.35
CA GLN A 137 2.18 -18.68 2.67
C GLN A 137 1.10 -19.64 3.20
N PRO A 138 1.49 -20.74 3.86
CA PRO A 138 0.56 -21.72 4.41
C PRO A 138 -0.02 -21.24 5.75
N LEU A 139 -0.43 -19.97 5.83
CA LEU A 139 -0.98 -19.36 7.04
C LEU A 139 -2.49 -19.57 7.14
N GLY A 140 -2.99 -19.74 8.35
CA GLY A 140 -4.42 -19.78 8.67
C GLY A 140 -5.01 -18.39 8.91
N ILE A 141 -6.35 -18.29 8.92
CA ILE A 141 -7.04 -17.03 9.26
C ILE A 141 -6.71 -16.59 10.70
N ASP A 142 -6.67 -17.53 11.65
CA ASP A 142 -6.36 -17.22 13.05
C ASP A 142 -4.95 -16.63 13.23
N GLU A 143 -3.97 -17.11 12.45
CA GLU A 143 -2.60 -16.59 12.47
C GLU A 143 -2.53 -15.18 11.86
N LEU A 144 -3.27 -14.93 10.77
CA LEU A 144 -3.39 -13.60 10.19
C LEU A 144 -4.05 -12.61 11.16
N LEU A 145 -5.08 -13.06 11.89
CA LEU A 145 -5.77 -12.25 12.89
C LEU A 145 -4.92 -11.97 14.13
N GLN A 146 -4.00 -12.85 14.53
CA GLN A 146 -3.07 -12.57 15.65
C GLN A 146 -2.17 -11.35 15.37
N HIS A 147 -1.91 -11.05 14.10
CA HIS A 147 -1.16 -9.87 13.69
C HIS A 147 -2.01 -8.60 13.56
N CYS A 148 -3.33 -8.74 13.68
CA CYS A 148 -4.27 -7.66 13.92
C CYS A 148 -4.48 -7.54 15.44
N SER A 149 -3.91 -6.53 16.12
CA SER A 149 -4.30 -6.29 17.52
C SER A 149 -5.83 -6.07 17.63
N SER A 150 -6.39 -6.24 18.83
CA SER A 150 -7.85 -6.09 19.04
C SER A 150 -8.23 -4.70 19.52
N GLN A 151 -7.25 -3.85 19.84
CA GLN A 151 -7.45 -2.60 20.59
C GLN A 151 -7.44 -1.34 19.71
N ASP A 152 -6.87 -1.40 18.50
CA ASP A 152 -6.74 -0.25 17.59
C ASP A 152 -7.45 -0.50 16.26
N PHE A 153 -8.77 -0.70 16.29
CA PHE A 153 -9.60 -0.88 15.07
C PHE A 153 -9.40 0.23 14.02
N ASP A 154 -8.80 1.36 14.42
CA ASP A 154 -8.45 2.50 13.57
C ASP A 154 -7.07 2.37 12.86
N LEU A 155 -6.24 1.37 13.19
CA LEU A 155 -4.84 1.27 12.74
C LEU A 155 -4.41 -0.09 12.13
N PHE A 156 -5.33 -0.99 11.75
CA PHE A 156 -4.94 -2.36 11.39
C PHE A 156 -4.28 -2.57 10.02
N GLY A 157 -2.97 -2.83 10.06
CA GLY A 157 -2.42 -4.19 10.07
C GLY A 157 -2.55 -5.09 8.83
N LEU A 158 -3.50 -4.84 7.91
CA LEU A 158 -3.61 -5.62 6.66
C LEU A 158 -2.31 -5.57 5.84
N ASN A 159 -1.48 -4.55 6.07
CA ASN A 159 -0.19 -4.34 5.40
C ASN A 159 1.03 -4.52 6.33
N LYS A 160 0.86 -4.94 7.60
CA LYS A 160 1.99 -5.26 8.49
C LYS A 160 2.57 -6.61 8.09
N ILE A 161 3.40 -6.58 7.06
CA ILE A 161 4.22 -7.70 6.65
C ILE A 161 5.27 -7.92 7.74
N THR A 162 5.21 -9.07 8.42
CA THR A 162 6.21 -9.51 9.42
C THR A 162 7.50 -10.02 8.77
N GLU A 163 7.50 -10.14 7.44
CA GLU A 163 8.66 -10.59 6.69
C GLU A 163 9.74 -9.52 6.59
N LYS A 164 10.98 -9.99 6.51
CA LYS A 164 12.12 -9.11 6.29
C LYS A 164 12.01 -8.47 4.90
N ARG A 165 11.86 -7.14 4.90
CA ARG A 165 11.97 -6.31 3.69
C ARG A 165 13.43 -6.26 3.27
N VAL A 166 13.69 -6.55 2.00
CA VAL A 166 15.02 -6.43 1.38
C VAL A 166 14.95 -5.32 0.32
N PRO A 167 15.94 -4.41 0.25
CA PRO A 167 15.99 -3.44 -0.83
C PRO A 167 16.00 -4.10 -2.20
N GLY A 168 15.22 -3.58 -3.14
CA GLY A 168 15.06 -4.16 -4.48
C GLY A 168 16.37 -4.24 -5.26
N LEU A 169 17.28 -3.28 -5.06
CA LEU A 169 18.61 -3.31 -5.68
C LEU A 169 19.45 -4.52 -5.19
N GLU A 170 19.44 -4.78 -3.87
CA GLU A 170 20.14 -5.94 -3.30
C GLU A 170 19.58 -7.26 -3.85
N ALA A 171 18.26 -7.34 -4.06
CA ALA A 171 17.63 -8.51 -4.65
C ALA A 171 18.09 -8.76 -6.09
N VAL A 172 18.21 -7.69 -6.87
CA VAL A 172 18.68 -7.76 -8.25
C VAL A 172 20.14 -8.21 -8.27
N GLU A 173 21.00 -7.69 -7.39
CA GLU A 173 22.41 -8.13 -7.29
C GLU A 173 22.57 -9.58 -6.81
N LYS A 174 21.69 -10.03 -5.90
CA LYS A 174 21.73 -11.38 -5.32
C LYS A 174 21.31 -12.46 -6.32
N TYR A 175 20.31 -12.20 -7.16
CA TYR A 175 19.72 -13.20 -8.04
C TYR A 175 19.92 -12.85 -9.52
N SER A 176 20.61 -13.73 -10.27
CA SER A 176 20.86 -13.52 -11.71
C SER A 176 19.61 -13.63 -12.58
N LYS A 177 18.58 -14.34 -12.12
CA LYS A 177 17.27 -14.47 -12.78
C LYS A 177 16.18 -14.18 -11.75
N LEU A 178 15.58 -13.00 -11.83
CA LEU A 178 14.62 -12.49 -10.87
C LEU A 178 13.27 -12.20 -11.54
N MET A 179 12.20 -12.67 -10.92
CA MET A 179 10.82 -12.35 -11.29
C MET A 179 10.18 -11.55 -10.16
N ILE A 180 9.86 -10.29 -10.45
CA ILE A 180 9.29 -9.34 -9.51
C ILE A 180 7.78 -9.34 -9.68
N LEU A 181 7.11 -9.88 -8.68
CA LEU A 181 5.66 -9.95 -8.54
C LEU A 181 5.14 -8.76 -7.74
N GLY A 182 3.88 -8.40 -7.91
CA GLY A 182 3.24 -7.40 -7.07
C GLY A 182 1.87 -6.99 -7.57
N LYS A 183 1.13 -6.27 -6.72
CA LYS A 183 -0.20 -5.73 -7.04
C LYS A 183 -0.16 -4.72 -8.20
N PRO A 184 -1.29 -4.44 -8.89
CA PRO A 184 -1.40 -3.29 -9.77
C PRO A 184 -0.96 -2.00 -9.05
N GLY A 185 -0.21 -1.13 -9.74
CA GLY A 185 0.24 0.13 -9.14
C GLY A 185 1.39 0.05 -8.13
N ALA A 186 1.92 -1.14 -7.81
CA ALA A 186 3.03 -1.32 -6.86
C ALA A 186 4.41 -0.76 -7.31
N GLY A 187 4.50 -0.12 -8.48
CA GLY A 187 5.77 0.49 -8.95
C GLY A 187 6.73 -0.45 -9.68
N LYS A 188 6.33 -1.67 -10.04
CA LYS A 188 7.17 -2.65 -10.78
C LYS A 188 7.83 -2.09 -12.05
N THR A 189 7.04 -1.53 -12.97
CA THR A 189 7.55 -0.88 -14.19
C THR A 189 8.49 0.27 -13.85
N THR A 190 8.15 1.07 -12.83
CA THR A 190 8.98 2.20 -12.37
C THR A 190 10.35 1.72 -11.89
N PHE A 191 10.39 0.61 -11.16
CA PHE A 191 11.62 -0.03 -10.71
C PHE A 191 12.49 -0.52 -11.87
N LEU A 192 11.91 -1.20 -12.88
CA LEU A 192 12.67 -1.64 -14.05
C LEU A 192 13.23 -0.46 -14.87
N LYS A 193 12.44 0.59 -15.06
CA LYS A 193 12.92 1.82 -15.70
C LYS A 193 14.06 2.46 -14.90
N TYR A 194 13.97 2.45 -13.57
CA TYR A 194 15.02 2.96 -12.70
C TYR A 194 16.31 2.16 -12.84
N LEU A 195 16.23 0.82 -12.82
CA LEU A 195 17.38 -0.05 -13.10
C LEU A 195 18.03 0.27 -14.44
N ALA A 196 17.24 0.49 -15.51
CA ALA A 196 17.78 0.85 -16.82
C ALA A 196 18.52 2.19 -16.81
N ILE A 197 17.96 3.21 -16.15
CA ILE A 197 18.53 4.56 -16.06
C ILE A 197 19.81 4.57 -15.20
N GLN A 198 19.80 3.90 -14.06
CA GLN A 198 20.97 3.75 -13.19
C GLN A 198 22.08 2.94 -13.88
N CYS A 199 21.68 1.89 -14.60
CA CYS A 199 22.60 1.08 -15.37
C CYS A 199 23.29 1.88 -16.47
N ILE A 200 22.52 2.61 -17.31
CA ILE A 200 23.10 3.41 -18.39
C ILE A 200 23.90 4.62 -17.88
N GLY A 201 23.52 5.15 -16.71
CA GLY A 201 24.26 6.21 -16.00
C GLY A 201 25.58 5.74 -15.38
N GLY A 202 25.74 4.45 -15.15
CA GLY A 202 26.94 3.87 -14.52
C GLY A 202 26.90 3.86 -12.99
N GLU A 203 25.75 4.16 -12.39
CA GLU A 203 25.54 4.14 -10.93
C GLU A 203 25.21 2.73 -10.42
N PHE A 204 24.67 1.87 -11.29
CA PHE A 204 24.34 0.48 -10.99
C PHE A 204 24.90 -0.44 -12.08
N GLN A 205 25.68 -1.47 -11.75
CA GLN A 205 26.18 -2.44 -12.74
C GLN A 205 26.76 -1.79 -14.01
N ALA A 206 27.72 -0.89 -13.83
CA ALA A 206 28.32 -0.09 -14.89
C ALA A 206 28.97 -0.92 -16.01
N GLU A 207 29.32 -2.16 -15.70
CA GLU A 207 29.89 -3.15 -16.62
C GLU A 207 28.85 -3.87 -17.50
N HIS A 208 27.55 -3.63 -17.30
CA HIS A 208 26.47 -4.23 -18.09
C HIS A 208 25.85 -3.24 -19.08
N VAL A 209 25.18 -3.77 -20.10
CA VAL A 209 24.33 -3.02 -21.04
C VAL A 209 22.86 -3.27 -20.68
N PRO A 210 22.08 -2.22 -20.35
CA PRO A 210 20.65 -2.41 -20.06
C PRO A 210 19.87 -2.64 -21.36
N ILE A 211 19.11 -3.72 -21.41
CA ILE A 211 18.19 -4.07 -22.50
C ILE A 211 16.78 -4.04 -21.93
N PHE A 212 16.03 -2.98 -22.23
CA PHE A 212 14.65 -2.81 -21.77
C PHE A 212 13.65 -3.20 -22.85
N VAL A 213 12.84 -4.22 -22.58
CA VAL A 213 11.82 -4.75 -23.49
C VAL A 213 10.47 -4.73 -22.79
N THR A 214 9.48 -4.08 -23.41
CA THR A 214 8.08 -4.20 -22.99
C THR A 214 7.51 -5.47 -23.63
N LEU A 215 7.10 -6.44 -22.82
CA LEU A 215 6.62 -7.72 -23.32
C LEU A 215 5.34 -7.58 -24.16
N LYS A 216 4.54 -6.55 -23.89
CA LYS A 216 3.41 -6.17 -24.74
C LYS A 216 3.85 -5.80 -26.16
N ASN A 217 4.79 -4.87 -26.32
CA ASN A 217 5.22 -4.45 -27.67
C ASN A 217 5.91 -5.60 -28.41
N PHE A 218 6.66 -6.43 -27.69
CA PHE A 218 7.25 -7.64 -28.24
C PHE A 218 6.18 -8.64 -28.72
N ALA A 219 5.11 -8.81 -27.94
CA ALA A 219 3.99 -9.67 -28.32
C ALA A 219 3.27 -9.15 -29.57
N GLU A 220 2.99 -7.84 -29.63
CA GLU A 220 2.25 -7.18 -30.71
C GLU A 220 3.11 -6.83 -31.95
N ALA A 221 4.42 -7.12 -31.92
CA ALA A 221 5.33 -6.83 -33.02
C ALA A 221 4.94 -7.53 -34.32
N ALA A 222 5.02 -6.79 -35.44
CA ALA A 222 4.73 -7.31 -36.77
C ALA A 222 5.63 -8.52 -37.09
N ASN A 223 5.07 -9.55 -37.72
CA ASN A 223 5.73 -10.83 -38.04
C ASN A 223 6.13 -11.69 -36.82
N LYS A 224 5.76 -11.31 -35.58
CA LYS A 224 6.01 -12.06 -34.35
C LYS A 224 7.47 -12.58 -34.24
N PRO A 225 8.48 -11.68 -34.30
CA PRO A 225 9.89 -12.05 -34.28
C PRO A 225 10.27 -12.80 -32.98
N GLY A 226 11.39 -13.51 -33.00
CA GLY A 226 11.99 -14.05 -31.77
C GLY A 226 12.60 -12.93 -30.91
N LEU A 227 12.81 -13.18 -29.62
CA LEU A 227 13.22 -12.12 -28.67
C LEU A 227 14.54 -11.45 -29.05
N LEU A 228 15.53 -12.23 -29.50
CA LEU A 228 16.82 -11.68 -29.96
C LEU A 228 16.65 -10.75 -31.17
N GLN A 229 15.81 -11.14 -32.12
CA GLN A 229 15.57 -10.35 -33.33
C GLN A 229 14.88 -9.03 -32.98
N HIS A 230 13.86 -9.09 -32.12
CA HIS A 230 13.19 -7.90 -31.62
C HIS A 230 14.15 -6.92 -30.94
N ILE A 231 15.02 -7.41 -30.04
CA ILE A 231 16.05 -6.58 -29.39
C ILE A 231 16.97 -5.92 -30.43
N THR A 232 17.43 -6.67 -31.44
CA THR A 232 18.34 -6.13 -32.47
C THR A 232 17.68 -5.12 -33.39
N GLU A 233 16.38 -5.27 -33.68
CA GLU A 233 15.62 -4.38 -34.56
C GLU A 233 15.23 -3.08 -33.85
N GLU A 234 14.96 -3.13 -32.54
CA GLU A 234 14.62 -1.95 -31.74
C GLU A 234 15.84 -1.10 -31.36
N THR A 235 17.03 -1.70 -31.26
CA THR A 235 18.28 -0.93 -31.11
C THR A 235 18.65 -0.31 -32.45
N ILE A 236 18.78 1.02 -32.49
CA ILE A 236 19.13 1.79 -33.70
C ILE A 236 20.41 1.18 -34.33
N ASN A 237 20.24 0.58 -35.50
CA ASN A 237 21.22 -0.21 -36.29
C ASN A 237 21.54 -1.62 -35.73
N PRO A 238 21.74 -2.63 -36.60
CA PRO A 238 22.12 -3.98 -36.21
C PRO A 238 23.55 -3.97 -35.69
N ILE A 239 23.69 -3.67 -34.40
CA ILE A 239 24.97 -3.82 -33.72
C ILE A 239 25.18 -5.33 -33.60
N SER A 240 25.97 -5.92 -34.50
CA SER A 240 26.47 -7.29 -34.38
C SER A 240 26.99 -7.60 -32.98
N SER A 241 27.49 -6.57 -32.29
CA SER A 241 28.02 -6.61 -30.93
C SER A 241 26.97 -6.84 -29.82
N ILE A 242 25.66 -6.70 -30.03
CA ILE A 242 24.68 -7.03 -28.96
C ILE A 242 24.68 -8.54 -28.66
N ARG A 243 24.91 -9.36 -29.70
CA ARG A 243 25.07 -10.81 -29.54
C ARG A 243 26.34 -11.13 -28.74
N ASP A 244 27.41 -10.38 -28.95
CA ASP A 244 28.64 -10.52 -28.17
C ASP A 244 28.37 -10.13 -26.70
N VAL A 245 27.74 -8.99 -26.44
CA VAL A 245 27.32 -8.56 -25.09
C VAL A 245 26.53 -9.66 -24.36
N LEU A 246 25.53 -10.26 -25.03
CA LEU A 246 24.75 -11.36 -24.48
C LEU A 246 25.60 -12.64 -24.28
N THR A 247 26.51 -12.96 -25.19
CA THR A 247 27.33 -14.17 -25.11
C THR A 247 28.35 -14.09 -23.97
N TYR A 248 28.91 -12.91 -23.74
CA TYR A 248 29.87 -12.65 -22.66
C TYR A 248 29.21 -12.38 -21.30
N GLY A 249 27.88 -12.36 -21.21
CA GLY A 249 27.17 -12.16 -19.94
C GLY A 249 27.20 -10.70 -19.47
N LYS A 250 27.28 -9.74 -20.39
CA LYS A 250 27.38 -8.31 -20.10
C LYS A 250 26.07 -7.56 -20.34
N ALA A 251 24.93 -8.26 -20.37
CA ALA A 251 23.61 -7.64 -20.45
C ALA A 251 22.85 -7.68 -19.13
N LEU A 252 22.15 -6.59 -18.83
CA LEU A 252 21.06 -6.52 -17.87
C LEU A 252 19.74 -6.50 -18.65
N VAL A 253 19.08 -7.65 -18.74
CA VAL A 253 17.86 -7.85 -19.53
C VAL A 253 16.64 -7.60 -18.65
N LEU A 254 15.89 -6.53 -18.97
CA LEU A 254 14.74 -6.04 -18.24
C LEU A 254 13.48 -6.29 -19.07
N LEU A 255 12.62 -7.19 -18.61
CA LEU A 255 11.42 -7.64 -19.30
C LEU A 255 10.18 -7.14 -18.54
N ASP A 256 9.53 -6.09 -19.04
CA ASP A 256 8.41 -5.45 -18.34
C ASP A 256 7.04 -5.98 -18.80
N GLY A 257 6.19 -6.31 -17.83
CA GLY A 257 4.75 -6.50 -18.02
C GLY A 257 4.36 -7.84 -18.63
N LEU A 258 4.84 -8.96 -18.09
CA LEU A 258 4.46 -10.29 -18.61
C LEU A 258 2.94 -10.50 -18.57
N ASP A 259 2.27 -9.97 -17.55
CA ASP A 259 0.81 -10.04 -17.48
C ASP A 259 0.12 -9.31 -18.65
N GLU A 260 0.73 -8.27 -19.22
CA GLU A 260 0.15 -7.43 -20.29
C GLU A 260 0.09 -8.11 -21.66
N VAL A 261 0.71 -9.29 -21.78
CA VAL A 261 0.66 -10.13 -22.97
C VAL A 261 -0.74 -10.75 -23.12
N ARG A 262 -1.25 -10.78 -24.36
CA ARG A 262 -2.53 -11.41 -24.68
C ARG A 262 -2.41 -12.93 -24.55
N GLU A 263 -3.51 -13.58 -24.16
CA GLU A 263 -3.55 -15.04 -23.98
C GLU A 263 -3.10 -15.80 -25.24
N GLU A 264 -3.51 -15.32 -26.42
CA GLU A 264 -3.12 -15.88 -27.74
C GLU A 264 -1.61 -15.85 -28.03
N ASP A 265 -0.85 -14.96 -27.40
CA ASP A 265 0.60 -14.83 -27.57
C ASP A 265 1.38 -15.39 -26.37
N SER A 266 0.72 -15.71 -25.26
CA SER A 266 1.36 -16.04 -23.99
C SER A 266 2.33 -17.22 -24.11
N ASP A 267 1.88 -18.35 -24.66
CA ASP A 267 2.72 -19.55 -24.83
C ASP A 267 3.99 -19.29 -25.64
N ARG A 268 3.86 -18.49 -26.72
CA ARG A 268 4.99 -18.10 -27.57
C ARG A 268 5.99 -17.27 -26.76
N ILE A 269 5.52 -16.26 -26.04
CA ILE A 269 6.37 -15.35 -25.28
C ILE A 269 7.08 -16.09 -24.13
N LEU A 270 6.36 -16.93 -23.39
CA LEU A 270 6.94 -17.75 -22.32
C LEU A 270 8.03 -18.69 -22.84
N LYS A 271 7.80 -19.28 -24.02
CA LYS A 271 8.79 -20.15 -24.67
C LYS A 271 10.02 -19.35 -25.11
N GLU A 272 9.82 -18.22 -25.78
CA GLU A 272 10.92 -17.35 -26.25
C GLU A 272 11.78 -16.84 -25.08
N ILE A 273 11.17 -16.42 -23.98
CA ILE A 273 11.91 -16.00 -22.78
C ILE A 273 12.70 -17.17 -22.19
N ARG A 274 12.08 -18.35 -22.05
CA ARG A 274 12.77 -19.56 -21.55
C ARG A 274 13.98 -19.89 -22.42
N ASP A 275 13.76 -20.04 -23.73
CA ASP A 275 14.79 -20.38 -24.71
C ASP A 275 15.91 -19.33 -24.75
N PHE A 276 15.57 -18.04 -24.65
CA PHE A 276 16.54 -16.95 -24.63
C PHE A 276 17.39 -16.95 -23.34
N SER A 277 16.74 -17.12 -22.17
CA SER A 277 17.43 -17.15 -20.87
C SER A 277 18.31 -18.39 -20.70
N ASP A 278 17.99 -19.48 -21.41
CA ASP A 278 18.77 -20.71 -21.41
C ASP A 278 19.93 -20.66 -22.41
N ARG A 279 19.74 -19.97 -23.53
CA ARG A 279 20.81 -19.70 -24.49
C ARG A 279 21.88 -18.75 -23.96
N TYR A 280 21.49 -17.79 -23.12
CA TYR A 280 22.39 -16.76 -22.60
C TYR A 280 22.39 -16.69 -21.05
N PRO A 281 22.80 -17.77 -20.36
CA PRO A 281 22.60 -17.93 -18.92
C PRO A 281 23.49 -17.05 -18.04
N LYS A 282 24.53 -16.44 -18.60
CA LYS A 282 25.49 -15.57 -17.87
C LYS A 282 24.99 -14.14 -17.66
N ASN A 283 23.91 -13.75 -18.33
CA ASN A 283 23.35 -12.40 -18.19
C ASN A 283 22.42 -12.33 -16.99
N GLN A 284 22.14 -11.10 -16.59
CA GLN A 284 21.17 -10.83 -15.56
C GLN A 284 19.80 -10.57 -16.16
N PHE A 285 18.78 -11.21 -15.60
CA PHE A 285 17.41 -11.12 -16.05
C PHE A 285 16.54 -10.61 -14.91
N VAL A 286 15.79 -9.55 -15.17
CA VAL A 286 14.74 -9.06 -14.27
C VAL A 286 13.46 -8.97 -15.05
N MET A 287 12.43 -9.65 -14.59
CA MET A 287 11.10 -9.65 -15.21
C MET A 287 10.05 -9.15 -14.24
N THR A 288 9.02 -8.45 -14.72
CA THR A 288 7.85 -8.08 -13.90
C THR A 288 6.60 -8.82 -14.33
N CYS A 289 5.78 -9.17 -13.34
CA CYS A 289 4.44 -9.71 -13.56
C CYS A 289 3.52 -9.30 -12.41
N ARG A 290 2.20 -9.30 -12.63
CA ARG A 290 1.24 -9.20 -11.52
C ARG A 290 1.26 -10.50 -10.71
N ILE A 291 1.14 -10.38 -9.38
CA ILE A 291 1.14 -11.53 -8.47
C ILE A 291 0.05 -12.57 -8.78
N ALA A 292 -1.09 -12.11 -9.33
CA ALA A 292 -2.21 -12.94 -9.70
C ALA A 292 -2.04 -13.69 -11.04
N ALA A 293 -1.07 -13.31 -11.90
CA ALA A 293 -0.81 -13.98 -13.18
C ALA A 293 0.19 -15.15 -13.03
N ARG A 294 0.03 -15.93 -11.96
CA ARG A 294 1.00 -16.96 -11.54
C ARG A 294 0.97 -18.25 -12.36
N GLU A 295 0.17 -18.32 -13.42
CA GLU A 295 0.20 -19.46 -14.35
C GLU A 295 1.57 -19.56 -15.08
N TYR A 296 2.38 -18.52 -14.98
CA TYR A 296 3.71 -18.39 -15.58
C TYR A 296 4.84 -18.76 -14.62
N ILE A 297 4.98 -20.04 -14.26
CA ILE A 297 6.09 -20.51 -13.42
C ILE A 297 7.35 -20.69 -14.28
N PHE A 298 8.42 -19.98 -13.91
CA PHE A 298 9.75 -20.16 -14.49
C PHE A 298 10.69 -20.83 -13.49
N GLU A 299 10.95 -22.14 -13.65
CA GLU A 299 11.75 -22.94 -12.71
C GLU A 299 13.13 -22.35 -12.37
N LYS A 300 13.72 -21.58 -13.28
CA LYS A 300 15.07 -20.99 -13.13
C LYS A 300 15.06 -19.56 -12.60
N PHE A 301 13.89 -18.96 -12.37
CA PHE A 301 13.76 -17.59 -11.86
C PHE A 301 13.40 -17.63 -10.37
N THR A 302 14.02 -16.75 -9.60
CA THR A 302 13.61 -16.52 -8.22
C THR A 302 12.42 -15.56 -8.23
N GLU A 303 11.31 -15.95 -7.63
CA GLU A 303 10.13 -15.09 -7.50
C GLU A 303 10.23 -14.28 -6.20
N VAL A 304 10.03 -12.96 -6.30
CA VAL A 304 9.95 -12.04 -5.15
C VAL A 304 8.72 -11.16 -5.28
N GLU A 305 8.18 -10.66 -4.18
CA GLU A 305 7.02 -9.77 -4.17
C GLU A 305 7.43 -8.34 -3.80
N VAL A 306 6.93 -7.32 -4.50
CA VAL A 306 7.10 -5.92 -4.10
C VAL A 306 6.28 -5.64 -2.85
N ALA A 307 6.93 -5.13 -1.82
CA ALA A 307 6.29 -4.70 -0.58
C ALA A 307 5.58 -3.35 -0.76
N ASP A 308 4.49 -3.15 -0.02
CA ASP A 308 3.83 -1.85 0.09
C ASP A 308 4.79 -0.83 0.78
N PHE A 309 4.65 0.45 0.46
CA PHE A 309 5.48 1.51 1.05
C PHE A 309 5.34 1.56 2.58
N ASP A 310 6.47 1.72 3.27
CA ASP A 310 6.51 2.18 4.66
C ASP A 310 6.47 3.71 4.75
N ASP A 311 6.38 4.22 5.99
CA ASP A 311 6.30 5.66 6.26
C ASP A 311 7.51 6.42 5.72
N ASP A 312 8.72 5.84 5.77
CA ASP A 312 9.94 6.45 5.22
C ASP A 312 9.88 6.55 3.68
N GLN A 313 9.42 5.49 3.00
CA GLN A 313 9.18 5.51 1.56
C GLN A 313 8.11 6.53 1.17
N ILE A 314 7.01 6.65 1.94
CA ILE A 314 5.97 7.66 1.72
C ILE A 314 6.57 9.06 1.84
N SER A 315 7.31 9.35 2.91
CA SER A 315 7.96 10.65 3.09
C SER A 315 8.95 10.97 1.97
N ASN A 316 9.77 10.00 1.54
CA ASN A 316 10.71 10.19 0.43
C ASN A 316 9.99 10.49 -0.89
N PHE A 317 8.92 9.76 -1.19
CA PHE A 317 8.12 10.00 -2.39
C PHE A 317 7.52 11.41 -2.37
N THR A 318 6.90 11.81 -1.26
CA THR A 318 6.29 13.13 -1.09
C THR A 318 7.33 14.25 -1.19
N ASN A 319 8.50 14.10 -0.57
CA ASN A 319 9.59 15.06 -0.65
C ASN A 319 10.06 15.28 -2.09
N ASN A 320 10.22 14.19 -2.85
CA ASN A 320 10.62 14.27 -4.25
C ASN A 320 9.51 14.91 -5.11
N TRP A 321 8.25 14.49 -4.92
CA TRP A 321 7.10 15.01 -5.67
C TRP A 321 6.89 16.51 -5.52
N PHE A 322 7.04 17.04 -4.29
CA PHE A 322 6.76 18.45 -3.98
C PHE A 322 8.00 19.36 -3.97
N LYS A 323 9.20 18.82 -4.24
CA LYS A 323 10.49 19.55 -4.15
C LYS A 323 10.52 20.90 -4.85
N GLU A 324 9.92 21.01 -6.03
CA GLU A 324 9.91 22.22 -6.86
C GLU A 324 8.50 22.80 -7.04
N LYS A 325 7.55 22.40 -6.18
CA LYS A 325 6.16 22.82 -6.25
C LYS A 325 5.86 23.92 -5.21
N ALA A 326 4.74 24.62 -5.42
CA ALA A 326 4.30 25.68 -4.50
C ALA A 326 3.93 25.13 -3.12
N ILE A 327 3.40 23.92 -3.07
CA ILE A 327 3.03 23.22 -1.84
C ILE A 327 4.26 22.55 -1.26
N LYS A 328 4.45 22.73 0.04
CA LYS A 328 5.55 22.13 0.79
C LYS A 328 5.25 20.67 1.16
N PRO A 329 6.25 19.75 1.06
CA PRO A 329 6.08 18.35 1.47
C PRO A 329 5.58 18.19 2.91
N GLU A 330 6.05 19.02 3.83
CA GLU A 330 5.71 18.93 5.25
C GLU A 330 4.23 19.21 5.50
N THR A 331 3.60 20.05 4.68
CA THR A 331 2.16 20.32 4.75
C THR A 331 1.35 19.08 4.39
N PHE A 332 1.74 18.39 3.32
CA PHE A 332 1.08 17.14 2.90
C PHE A 332 1.25 16.05 3.95
N ILE A 333 2.47 15.82 4.44
CA ILE A 333 2.76 14.79 5.45
C ILE A 333 1.95 15.06 6.72
N LYS A 334 1.94 16.31 7.20
CA LYS A 334 1.15 16.68 8.39
C LYS A 334 -0.35 16.37 8.20
N ARG A 335 -0.94 16.78 7.07
CA ARG A 335 -2.35 16.47 6.78
C ARG A 335 -2.61 14.98 6.63
N LEU A 336 -1.65 14.22 6.11
CA LEU A 336 -1.75 12.77 5.99
C LEU A 336 -1.70 12.09 7.36
N GLU A 337 -0.85 12.55 8.27
CA GLU A 337 -0.76 12.06 9.66
C GLU A 337 -2.02 12.39 10.47
N GLU A 338 -2.61 13.56 10.27
CA GLU A 338 -3.89 13.96 10.86
C GLU A 338 -5.06 13.09 10.37
N ASN A 339 -4.90 12.41 9.23
CA ASN A 339 -5.95 11.59 8.62
C ASN A 339 -5.48 10.14 8.41
N SER A 340 -5.51 9.35 9.50
CA SER A 340 -5.05 7.96 9.52
C SER A 340 -5.69 7.08 8.43
N ARG A 341 -6.96 7.32 8.08
CA ARG A 341 -7.69 6.59 7.04
C ARG A 341 -7.16 6.88 5.64
N ILE A 342 -6.85 8.14 5.33
CA ILE A 342 -6.19 8.52 4.06
C ILE A 342 -4.76 7.99 4.03
N LYS A 343 -4.02 8.04 5.16
CA LYS A 343 -2.67 7.48 5.27
C LYS A 343 -2.59 6.02 4.84
N GLN A 344 -3.62 5.21 5.11
CA GLN A 344 -3.64 3.80 4.69
C GLN A 344 -3.59 3.60 3.16
N LEU A 345 -4.12 4.55 2.39
CA LEU A 345 -4.06 4.51 0.92
C LEU A 345 -2.66 4.83 0.40
N ALA A 346 -1.90 5.67 1.13
CA ALA A 346 -0.57 6.12 0.73
C ALA A 346 0.48 4.99 0.66
N ALA A 347 0.22 3.83 1.27
CA ALA A 347 1.10 2.67 1.18
C ALA A 347 1.20 2.11 -0.27
N SER A 348 0.20 2.38 -1.12
CA SER A 348 0.25 2.05 -2.54
C SER A 348 0.81 3.22 -3.34
N PRO A 349 1.92 3.06 -4.10
CA PRO A 349 2.52 4.17 -4.87
C PRO A 349 1.55 4.84 -5.83
N LEU A 350 0.65 4.07 -6.44
CA LEU A 350 -0.39 4.59 -7.33
C LEU A 350 -1.40 5.48 -6.59
N LEU A 351 -1.87 5.05 -5.43
CA LEU A 351 -2.83 5.80 -4.63
C LEU A 351 -2.16 7.01 -3.98
N LEU A 352 -0.91 6.89 -3.53
CA LEU A 352 -0.11 8.04 -3.08
C LEU A 352 0.04 9.09 -4.18
N THR A 353 0.29 8.67 -5.43
CA THR A 353 0.33 9.60 -6.57
C THR A 353 -1.00 10.32 -6.75
N LEU A 354 -2.14 9.62 -6.62
CA LEU A 354 -3.47 10.23 -6.69
C LEU A 354 -3.72 11.22 -5.55
N LEU A 355 -3.32 10.87 -4.33
CA LEU A 355 -3.37 11.78 -3.18
C LEU A 355 -2.55 13.04 -3.43
N CYS A 356 -1.32 12.90 -3.93
CA CYS A 356 -0.48 14.04 -4.24
C CYS A 356 -1.05 14.93 -5.35
N LEU A 357 -1.69 14.34 -6.37
CA LEU A 357 -2.36 15.08 -7.44
C LEU A 357 -3.57 15.86 -6.92
N ALA A 358 -4.47 15.22 -6.16
CA ALA A 358 -5.63 15.87 -5.57
C ALA A 358 -5.24 17.01 -4.61
N PHE A 359 -4.19 16.79 -3.82
CA PHE A 359 -3.66 17.79 -2.91
C PHE A 359 -2.99 18.96 -3.64
N GLU A 360 -2.42 18.73 -4.82
CA GLU A 360 -1.77 19.78 -5.62
C GLU A 360 -2.76 20.83 -6.13
N GLU A 361 -4.01 20.44 -6.39
CA GLU A 361 -5.03 21.33 -6.93
C GLU A 361 -5.58 22.31 -5.88
N SER A 362 -5.69 21.89 -4.61
CA SER A 362 -6.40 22.64 -3.57
C SER A 362 -5.56 22.97 -2.33
N GLY A 363 -4.41 22.32 -2.13
CA GLY A 363 -3.59 22.44 -0.92
C GLY A 363 -4.18 21.72 0.30
N ASP A 364 -5.24 20.92 0.11
CA ASP A 364 -5.85 20.08 1.14
C ASP A 364 -6.42 18.78 0.50
N PHE A 365 -6.88 17.83 1.32
CA PHE A 365 -7.65 16.70 0.81
C PHE A 365 -9.12 17.12 0.58
N PRO A 366 -9.84 16.48 -0.38
CA PRO A 366 -11.27 16.73 -0.57
C PRO A 366 -12.04 16.55 0.74
N ALA A 367 -12.95 17.50 1.04
CA ALA A 367 -13.77 17.46 2.24
C ALA A 367 -14.67 16.20 2.25
N ASN A 368 -15.22 15.84 1.09
CA ASN A 368 -15.92 14.59 0.90
C ASN A 368 -14.94 13.44 0.61
N ARG A 369 -14.60 12.68 1.65
CA ARG A 369 -13.72 11.50 1.55
C ARG A 369 -14.24 10.44 0.59
N SER A 370 -15.56 10.33 0.41
CA SER A 370 -16.14 9.36 -0.52
C SER A 370 -15.77 9.65 -1.98
N GLU A 371 -15.59 10.93 -2.34
CA GLU A 371 -15.14 11.34 -3.67
C GLU A 371 -13.69 10.92 -3.91
N LEU A 372 -12.81 11.14 -2.93
CA LEU A 372 -11.41 10.71 -3.01
C LEU A 372 -11.29 9.19 -3.21
N TYR A 373 -12.10 8.41 -2.49
CA TYR A 373 -12.10 6.94 -2.62
C TYR A 373 -12.66 6.50 -3.97
N LYS A 374 -13.69 7.21 -4.48
CA LYS A 374 -14.22 6.99 -5.82
C LYS A 374 -13.21 7.32 -6.91
N GLU A 375 -12.42 8.38 -6.77
CA GLU A 375 -11.35 8.72 -7.70
C GLU A 375 -10.24 7.66 -7.71
N GLY A 376 -9.83 7.19 -6.53
CA GLY A 376 -8.92 6.07 -6.37
C GLY A 376 -9.46 4.79 -7.02
N LEU A 377 -10.74 4.51 -6.81
CA LEU A 377 -11.42 3.37 -7.41
C LEU A 377 -11.49 3.49 -8.94
N ASP A 378 -11.85 4.65 -9.47
CA ASP A 378 -11.89 4.92 -10.91
C ASP A 378 -10.51 4.82 -11.55
N ALA A 379 -9.46 5.21 -10.83
CA ALA A 379 -8.08 5.01 -11.26
C ALA A 379 -7.76 3.50 -11.42
N LEU A 380 -8.16 2.67 -10.45
CA LEU A 380 -7.96 1.21 -10.46
C LEU A 380 -8.87 0.47 -11.45
N LEU A 381 -10.12 0.90 -11.63
CA LEU A 381 -11.13 0.23 -12.48
C LEU A 381 -11.10 0.68 -13.94
N LYS A 382 -10.88 1.98 -14.22
CA LYS A 382 -11.08 2.58 -15.55
C LYS A 382 -9.78 3.07 -16.20
N LYS A 383 -8.94 3.80 -15.46
CA LYS A 383 -7.87 4.62 -16.07
C LYS A 383 -6.55 3.88 -16.27
N TRP A 384 -6.21 2.95 -15.38
CA TRP A 384 -4.88 2.30 -15.40
C TRP A 384 -4.68 1.36 -16.59
N ASP A 385 -5.60 0.41 -16.81
CA ASP A 385 -5.47 -0.57 -17.89
C ASP A 385 -5.80 0.02 -19.28
N ALA A 386 -6.75 0.96 -19.36
CA ALA A 386 -7.13 1.61 -20.61
C ALA A 386 -5.98 2.44 -21.21
N LYS A 387 -5.22 3.18 -20.38
CA LYS A 387 -4.06 3.95 -20.85
C LYS A 387 -2.90 3.09 -21.33
N ARG A 388 -2.79 1.86 -20.81
CA ARG A 388 -1.81 0.88 -21.28
C ARG A 388 -2.31 0.09 -22.49
N GLY A 389 -3.54 0.30 -22.96
CA GLY A 389 -4.12 -0.37 -24.13
C GLY A 389 -4.15 -1.90 -23.96
N ILE A 390 -4.35 -2.39 -22.73
CA ILE A 390 -4.34 -3.82 -22.41
C ILE A 390 -5.66 -4.43 -22.87
N GLN A 391 -5.60 -5.40 -23.79
CA GLN A 391 -6.77 -6.16 -24.27
C GLN A 391 -6.66 -7.61 -23.79
N ARG A 392 -7.59 -8.04 -22.93
CA ARG A 392 -7.71 -9.43 -22.46
C ARG A 392 -9.16 -9.88 -22.60
N ASP A 393 -9.40 -11.14 -22.95
CA ASP A 393 -10.74 -11.68 -23.26
C ASP A 393 -11.25 -12.54 -22.11
N GLN A 394 -12.09 -11.99 -21.22
CA GLN A 394 -12.73 -12.78 -20.15
C GLN A 394 -14.14 -12.26 -19.82
N ILE A 395 -14.99 -13.12 -19.26
CA ILE A 395 -16.40 -12.86 -18.87
C ILE A 395 -16.51 -11.60 -18.00
N TYR A 396 -15.56 -11.39 -17.09
CA TYR A 396 -15.47 -10.20 -16.25
C TYR A 396 -15.34 -8.88 -17.03
N LYS A 397 -14.81 -8.89 -18.26
CA LYS A 397 -14.77 -7.69 -19.14
C LYS A 397 -16.13 -7.35 -19.75
N LYS A 398 -17.05 -8.33 -19.84
CA LYS A 398 -18.43 -8.09 -20.29
C LYS A 398 -19.26 -7.36 -19.23
N LEU A 399 -18.86 -7.43 -17.95
CA LEU A 399 -19.48 -6.65 -16.90
C LEU A 399 -19.17 -5.16 -17.11
N SER A 400 -20.21 -4.34 -17.12
CA SER A 400 -20.07 -2.89 -17.02
C SER A 400 -19.33 -2.53 -15.72
N VAL A 401 -18.68 -1.37 -15.70
CA VAL A 401 -17.98 -0.91 -14.49
C VAL A 401 -18.92 -0.86 -13.28
N GLN A 402 -20.15 -0.40 -13.48
CA GLN A 402 -21.18 -0.40 -12.45
C GLN A 402 -21.46 -1.80 -11.89
N ARG A 403 -21.63 -2.82 -12.75
CA ARG A 403 -21.86 -4.20 -12.29
C ARG A 403 -20.68 -4.78 -11.50
N LYS A 404 -19.45 -4.37 -11.81
CA LYS A 404 -18.26 -4.78 -11.04
C LYS A 404 -18.27 -4.15 -9.66
N GLU A 405 -18.57 -2.86 -9.57
CA GLU A 405 -18.69 -2.18 -8.30
C GLU A 405 -19.84 -2.76 -7.46
N ASP A 406 -20.99 -3.09 -8.07
CA ASP A 406 -22.15 -3.69 -7.38
C ASP A 406 -21.81 -5.09 -6.83
N LEU A 407 -21.08 -5.91 -7.59
CA LEU A 407 -20.54 -7.19 -7.12
C LEU A 407 -19.65 -7.00 -5.88
N LEU A 408 -18.70 -6.05 -5.95
CA LEU A 408 -17.79 -5.74 -4.85
C LEU A 408 -18.55 -5.18 -3.64
N SER A 409 -19.57 -4.34 -3.85
CA SER A 409 -20.47 -3.82 -2.82
C SER A 409 -21.22 -4.93 -2.08
N LYS A 410 -21.79 -5.89 -2.82
CA LYS A 410 -22.51 -7.01 -2.21
C LYS A 410 -21.59 -7.90 -1.37
N MET A 411 -20.41 -8.22 -1.91
CA MET A 411 -19.40 -9.00 -1.19
C MET A 411 -18.87 -8.25 0.03
N ALA A 412 -18.60 -6.95 -0.10
CA ALA A 412 -18.14 -6.09 0.98
C ALA A 412 -19.15 -6.08 2.13
N LEU A 413 -20.43 -5.81 1.86
CA LEU A 413 -21.46 -5.81 2.90
C LEU A 413 -21.53 -7.16 3.62
N THR A 414 -21.60 -8.26 2.88
CA THR A 414 -21.79 -9.60 3.45
C THR A 414 -20.62 -9.99 4.38
N THR A 415 -19.40 -9.72 3.93
CA THR A 415 -18.18 -9.99 4.72
C THR A 415 -18.02 -9.00 5.87
N PHE A 416 -18.39 -7.73 5.68
CA PHE A 416 -18.32 -6.71 6.72
C PHE A 416 -19.33 -7.00 7.83
N GLU A 417 -20.61 -7.27 7.53
CA GLU A 417 -21.62 -7.62 8.53
C GLU A 417 -21.16 -8.80 9.41
N SER A 418 -20.59 -9.83 8.77
CA SER A 418 -20.08 -11.04 9.43
C SER A 418 -18.75 -10.84 10.18
N SER A 419 -18.17 -9.63 10.16
CA SER A 419 -16.84 -9.32 10.71
C SER A 419 -15.70 -10.16 10.11
N GLU A 420 -15.87 -10.60 8.86
CA GLU A 420 -14.91 -11.41 8.12
C GLU A 420 -14.00 -10.52 7.25
N TYR A 421 -12.92 -9.99 7.84
CA TYR A 421 -11.92 -9.22 7.09
C TYR A 421 -11.03 -10.10 6.19
N PHE A 422 -10.82 -11.35 6.60
CA PHE A 422 -10.18 -12.39 5.81
C PHE A 422 -11.19 -13.49 5.54
N PHE A 423 -11.32 -13.88 4.28
CA PHE A 423 -12.30 -14.88 3.85
C PHE A 423 -11.63 -15.93 2.96
N LYS A 424 -12.17 -17.16 3.00
CA LYS A 424 -11.64 -18.25 2.17
C LYS A 424 -12.01 -18.02 0.71
N GLN A 425 -11.18 -18.50 -0.20
CA GLN A 425 -11.43 -18.46 -1.65
C GLN A 425 -12.84 -18.95 -2.00
N LYS A 426 -13.28 -20.08 -1.43
CA LYS A 426 -14.61 -20.64 -1.65
C LYS A 426 -15.76 -19.72 -1.23
N ALA A 427 -15.58 -18.94 -0.16
CA ALA A 427 -16.59 -17.98 0.28
C ALA A 427 -16.68 -16.81 -0.70
N ALA A 428 -15.54 -16.29 -1.15
CA ALA A 428 -15.50 -15.26 -2.20
C ALA A 428 -16.16 -15.74 -3.51
N GLU A 429 -15.83 -16.97 -3.95
CA GLU A 429 -16.46 -17.62 -5.10
C GLU A 429 -17.98 -17.73 -4.92
N GLN A 430 -18.46 -18.15 -3.75
CA GLN A 430 -19.90 -18.21 -3.45
C GLN A 430 -20.59 -16.84 -3.56
N TYR A 431 -20.02 -15.79 -2.98
CA TYR A 431 -20.58 -14.44 -3.11
C TYR A 431 -20.63 -13.97 -4.57
N ILE A 432 -19.61 -14.32 -5.36
CA ILE A 432 -19.57 -14.03 -6.78
C ILE A 432 -20.65 -14.84 -7.51
N THR A 433 -20.77 -16.14 -7.26
CA THR A 433 -21.79 -17.02 -7.85
C THR A 433 -23.20 -16.49 -7.59
N GLU A 434 -23.51 -16.11 -6.35
CA GLU A 434 -24.81 -15.56 -5.95
C GLU A 434 -25.15 -14.27 -6.70
N TYR A 435 -24.15 -13.45 -7.02
CA TYR A 435 -24.35 -12.24 -7.80
C TYR A 435 -24.50 -12.54 -9.29
N ILE A 436 -23.56 -13.28 -9.89
CA ILE A 436 -23.53 -13.51 -11.34
C ILE A 436 -24.74 -14.33 -11.82
N ARG A 437 -25.28 -15.24 -11.00
CA ARG A 437 -26.45 -16.07 -11.38
C ARG A 437 -27.70 -15.24 -11.68
N ASN A 438 -27.75 -14.00 -11.19
CA ASN A 438 -28.89 -13.09 -11.37
C ASN A 438 -28.71 -12.15 -12.58
N LEU A 439 -27.62 -12.31 -13.36
CA LEU A 439 -27.39 -11.51 -14.56
C LEU A 439 -28.16 -12.05 -15.76
N PRO A 440 -28.56 -11.19 -16.73
CA PRO A 440 -29.43 -11.59 -17.85
C PRO A 440 -28.92 -12.74 -18.73
N ASP A 441 -27.60 -12.92 -18.83
CA ASP A 441 -26.94 -13.93 -19.66
C ASP A 441 -26.19 -14.98 -18.81
N ALA A 442 -26.56 -15.12 -17.54
CA ALA A 442 -25.89 -16.03 -16.62
C ALA A 442 -26.11 -17.49 -17.02
N ASN A 443 -25.08 -18.32 -16.83
CA ASN A 443 -25.23 -19.76 -16.97
C ASN A 443 -26.16 -20.28 -15.86
N THR A 444 -27.02 -21.24 -16.19
CA THR A 444 -27.91 -21.89 -15.22
C THR A 444 -27.31 -23.17 -14.64
N ASP A 445 -26.23 -23.67 -15.23
CA ASP A 445 -25.48 -24.81 -14.76
C ASP A 445 -24.54 -24.44 -13.59
N GLU A 446 -24.60 -25.22 -12.50
CA GLU A 446 -23.88 -24.92 -11.26
C GLU A 446 -22.36 -25.13 -11.39
N GLU A 447 -21.91 -26.12 -12.18
CA GLU A 447 -20.48 -26.35 -12.41
C GLU A 447 -19.88 -25.20 -13.24
N ALA A 448 -20.62 -24.75 -14.25
CA ALA A 448 -20.21 -23.61 -15.06
C ALA A 448 -20.20 -22.29 -14.25
N LEU A 449 -21.21 -22.06 -13.40
CA LEU A 449 -21.23 -20.91 -12.49
C LEU A 449 -20.05 -20.92 -11.51
N GLN A 450 -19.63 -22.10 -11.06
CA GLN A 450 -18.46 -22.24 -10.20
C GLN A 450 -17.18 -21.86 -10.95
N LEU A 451 -16.99 -22.35 -12.18
CA LEU A 451 -15.85 -21.97 -13.02
C LEU A 451 -15.84 -20.47 -13.33
N ASP A 452 -17.00 -19.89 -13.64
CA ASP A 452 -17.15 -18.46 -13.88
C ASP A 452 -16.77 -17.65 -12.64
N SER A 453 -17.20 -18.09 -11.44
CA SER A 453 -16.89 -17.41 -10.19
C SER A 453 -15.39 -17.40 -9.87
N GLU A 454 -14.69 -18.51 -10.12
CA GLU A 454 -13.24 -18.60 -9.95
C GLU A 454 -12.53 -17.66 -10.93
N GLN A 455 -12.94 -17.63 -12.19
CA GLN A 455 -12.39 -16.72 -13.20
C GLN A 455 -12.64 -15.25 -12.85
N VAL A 456 -13.81 -14.92 -12.31
CA VAL A 456 -14.15 -13.56 -11.87
C VAL A 456 -13.31 -13.16 -10.66
N LEU A 457 -13.12 -14.03 -9.66
CA LEU A 457 -12.27 -13.75 -8.51
C LEU A 457 -10.82 -13.49 -8.95
N ARG A 458 -10.27 -14.37 -9.80
CA ARG A 458 -8.94 -14.20 -10.40
C ARG A 458 -8.86 -12.89 -11.17
N SER A 459 -9.90 -12.54 -11.93
CA SER A 459 -9.99 -11.27 -12.67
C SER A 459 -9.96 -10.04 -11.76
N ILE A 460 -10.68 -10.06 -10.62
CA ILE A 460 -10.70 -8.95 -9.66
C ILE A 460 -9.31 -8.73 -9.06
N GLU A 461 -8.67 -9.81 -8.61
CA GLU A 461 -7.32 -9.79 -8.07
C GLU A 461 -6.31 -9.32 -9.12
N HIS A 462 -6.41 -9.85 -10.32
CA HIS A 462 -5.49 -9.59 -11.40
C HIS A 462 -5.61 -8.18 -11.98
N HIS A 463 -6.82 -7.67 -12.20
CA HIS A 463 -7.01 -6.40 -12.89
C HIS A 463 -6.90 -5.19 -11.96
N HIS A 464 -7.51 -5.26 -10.79
CA HIS A 464 -7.72 -4.07 -9.97
C HIS A 464 -6.96 -4.11 -8.65
N GLY A 465 -6.61 -5.31 -8.16
CA GLY A 465 -6.00 -5.47 -6.85
C GLY A 465 -6.89 -4.94 -5.72
N LEU A 466 -8.22 -4.96 -5.90
CA LEU A 466 -9.20 -4.55 -4.89
C LEU A 466 -9.49 -5.66 -3.89
N VAL A 467 -9.39 -6.91 -4.34
CA VAL A 467 -9.41 -8.12 -3.53
C VAL A 467 -8.12 -8.87 -3.81
N VAL A 468 -7.38 -9.28 -2.79
CA VAL A 468 -6.03 -9.84 -2.91
C VAL A 468 -5.85 -11.08 -2.04
N ALA A 469 -5.06 -12.05 -2.52
CA ALA A 469 -4.66 -13.18 -1.69
C ALA A 469 -3.73 -12.72 -0.56
N ARG A 470 -4.06 -13.10 0.68
CA ARG A 470 -3.28 -12.82 1.91
C ARG A 470 -2.53 -14.04 2.43
N ALA A 471 -3.01 -15.22 2.07
CA ALA A 471 -2.36 -16.50 2.28
C ALA A 471 -2.95 -17.50 1.28
N LYS A 472 -2.46 -18.74 1.29
CA LYS A 472 -2.94 -19.77 0.36
C LYS A 472 -4.45 -19.99 0.50
N ARG A 473 -5.21 -19.60 -0.53
CA ARG A 473 -6.69 -19.65 -0.60
C ARG A 473 -7.41 -18.78 0.43
N ILE A 474 -6.75 -17.74 0.94
CA ILE A 474 -7.34 -16.75 1.85
C ILE A 474 -7.20 -15.38 1.20
N TYR A 475 -8.30 -14.67 1.14
CA TYR A 475 -8.44 -13.38 0.47
C TYR A 475 -8.91 -12.31 1.45
N SER A 476 -8.66 -11.06 1.10
CA SER A 476 -9.27 -9.89 1.74
C SER A 476 -9.44 -8.77 0.73
N PHE A 477 -10.21 -7.73 1.07
CA PHE A 477 -10.04 -6.44 0.39
C PHE A 477 -8.60 -5.94 0.58
N SER A 478 -8.07 -5.23 -0.43
CA SER A 478 -6.68 -4.75 -0.39
C SER A 478 -6.44 -3.70 0.68
N HIS A 479 -7.46 -2.89 0.97
CA HIS A 479 -7.49 -1.92 2.06
C HIS A 479 -8.86 -1.94 2.75
N LEU A 480 -8.87 -1.69 4.06
CA LEU A 480 -10.10 -1.58 4.85
C LEU A 480 -11.00 -0.45 4.34
N THR A 481 -10.41 0.67 3.93
CA THR A 481 -11.13 1.81 3.34
C THR A 481 -11.97 1.42 2.12
N PHE A 482 -11.48 0.52 1.26
CA PHE A 482 -12.28 0.01 0.15
C PHE A 482 -13.38 -0.94 0.62
N HIS A 483 -13.12 -1.76 1.64
CA HIS A 483 -14.15 -2.61 2.25
C HIS A 483 -15.29 -1.76 2.84
N GLU A 484 -14.97 -0.71 3.58
CA GLU A 484 -15.91 0.25 4.16
C GLU A 484 -16.65 1.05 3.07
N TYR A 485 -15.93 1.52 2.04
CA TYR A 485 -16.51 2.23 0.89
C TYR A 485 -17.53 1.38 0.14
N PHE A 486 -17.18 0.14 -0.20
CA PHE A 486 -18.09 -0.75 -0.93
C PHE A 486 -19.30 -1.14 -0.07
N THR A 487 -19.13 -1.27 1.24
CA THR A 487 -20.21 -1.49 2.20
C THR A 487 -21.17 -0.29 2.23
N ALA A 488 -20.66 0.94 2.36
CA ALA A 488 -21.49 2.15 2.32
C ALA A 488 -22.25 2.29 0.99
N ARG A 489 -21.56 2.01 -0.13
CA ARG A 489 -22.12 2.05 -1.48
C ARG A 489 -23.27 1.04 -1.67
N GLU A 490 -23.21 -0.14 -1.05
CA GLU A 490 -24.29 -1.13 -1.10
C GLU A 490 -25.61 -0.56 -0.53
N PHE A 491 -25.54 0.14 0.61
CA PHE A 491 -26.72 0.79 1.20
C PHE A 491 -27.25 1.95 0.37
N VAL A 492 -26.36 2.84 -0.06
CA VAL A 492 -26.77 4.12 -0.64
C VAL A 492 -27.08 4.01 -2.12
N VAL A 493 -26.23 3.32 -2.89
CA VAL A 493 -26.29 3.29 -4.35
C VAL A 493 -27.04 2.05 -4.85
N VAL A 494 -26.67 0.86 -4.38
CA VAL A 494 -27.25 -0.40 -4.88
C VAL A 494 -28.68 -0.58 -4.37
N ARG A 495 -28.89 -0.40 -3.06
CA ARG A 495 -30.22 -0.45 -2.42
C ARG A 495 -30.96 0.89 -2.46
N GLN A 496 -30.38 1.91 -3.12
CA GLN A 496 -30.98 3.22 -3.36
C GLN A 496 -31.48 3.91 -2.08
N SER A 497 -30.81 3.70 -0.95
CA SER A 497 -31.22 4.27 0.34
C SER A 497 -32.67 3.88 0.71
N SER A 498 -33.09 2.65 0.38
CA SER A 498 -34.40 2.15 0.77
C SER A 498 -34.54 2.15 2.29
N GLU A 499 -35.78 2.32 2.78
CA GLU A 499 -36.04 2.40 4.22
C GLU A 499 -35.50 1.17 4.98
N GLU A 500 -35.67 -0.03 4.41
CA GLU A 500 -35.11 -1.26 4.97
C GLU A 500 -33.57 -1.23 5.03
N ALA A 501 -32.92 -0.73 3.99
CA ALA A 501 -31.46 -0.64 3.93
C ALA A 501 -30.93 0.36 4.96
N LEU A 502 -31.54 1.55 5.07
CA LEU A 502 -31.12 2.55 6.06
C LEU A 502 -31.36 2.08 7.50
N GLN A 503 -32.50 1.41 7.78
CA GLN A 503 -32.79 0.81 9.08
C GLN A 503 -31.76 -0.26 9.46
N ASN A 504 -31.38 -1.11 8.49
CA ASN A 504 -30.33 -2.11 8.70
C ASN A 504 -28.98 -1.44 9.00
N LEU A 505 -28.57 -0.43 8.22
CA LEU A 505 -27.33 0.32 8.49
C LEU A 505 -27.34 0.93 9.90
N VAL A 506 -28.41 1.64 10.26
CA VAL A 506 -28.55 2.31 11.57
C VAL A 506 -28.60 1.32 12.74
N SER A 507 -28.96 0.06 12.51
CA SER A 507 -28.89 -0.97 13.54
C SER A 507 -27.46 -1.18 14.09
N HIS A 508 -26.44 -0.83 13.30
CA HIS A 508 -25.02 -0.93 13.66
C HIS A 508 -24.43 0.37 14.26
N ILE A 509 -25.24 1.38 14.60
CA ILE A 509 -24.74 2.71 15.03
C ILE A 509 -23.81 2.66 16.25
N THR A 510 -24.02 1.72 17.16
CA THR A 510 -23.21 1.56 18.39
C THR A 510 -21.90 0.80 18.16
N GLU A 511 -21.70 0.22 16.98
CA GLU A 511 -20.50 -0.54 16.65
C GLU A 511 -19.41 0.37 16.08
N LYS A 512 -18.31 0.54 16.82
CA LYS A 512 -17.19 1.43 16.43
C LYS A 512 -16.67 1.16 15.00
N ARG A 513 -16.61 -0.12 14.58
CA ARG A 513 -16.14 -0.50 13.24
C ARG A 513 -16.97 0.07 12.09
N TRP A 514 -18.23 0.45 12.32
CA TRP A 514 -19.12 1.00 11.30
C TRP A 514 -19.05 2.53 11.15
N GLN A 515 -18.31 3.23 12.01
CA GLN A 515 -18.25 4.70 12.01
C GLN A 515 -17.85 5.29 10.65
N GLU A 516 -16.86 4.68 9.98
CA GLU A 516 -16.45 5.15 8.65
C GLU A 516 -17.49 4.82 7.58
N VAL A 517 -18.20 3.69 7.69
CA VAL A 517 -19.30 3.32 6.78
C VAL A 517 -20.42 4.36 6.87
N PHE A 518 -20.78 4.84 8.06
CA PHE A 518 -21.75 5.94 8.21
C PHE A 518 -21.26 7.25 7.57
N SER A 519 -20.01 7.63 7.85
CA SER A 519 -19.39 8.83 7.27
C SER A 519 -19.42 8.79 5.75
N LEU A 520 -19.05 7.65 5.16
CA LEU A 520 -19.06 7.42 3.72
C LEU A 520 -20.49 7.37 3.15
N ALA A 521 -21.43 6.70 3.85
CA ALA A 521 -22.81 6.61 3.40
C ALA A 521 -23.48 8.00 3.33
N VAL A 522 -23.24 8.85 4.33
CA VAL A 522 -23.72 10.24 4.36
C VAL A 522 -23.10 11.05 3.22
N GLY A 523 -21.78 10.94 3.00
CA GLY A 523 -21.10 11.63 1.89
C GLY A 523 -21.48 11.14 0.48
N MET A 524 -21.92 9.88 0.34
CA MET A 524 -22.40 9.32 -0.93
C MET A 524 -23.89 9.62 -1.22
N SER A 525 -24.65 9.97 -0.19
CA SER A 525 -26.11 10.12 -0.32
C SER A 525 -26.45 11.40 -1.08
N PRO A 526 -27.33 11.36 -2.11
CA PRO A 526 -27.82 12.57 -2.77
C PRO A 526 -28.51 13.54 -1.79
N SER A 527 -29.17 12.99 -0.77
CA SER A 527 -29.64 13.69 0.42
C SER A 527 -29.48 12.77 1.62
N ALA A 528 -28.81 13.26 2.67
CA ALA A 528 -28.59 12.51 3.90
C ALA A 528 -29.72 12.69 4.93
N ASP A 529 -30.77 13.47 4.62
CA ASP A 529 -31.86 13.81 5.54
C ASP A 529 -32.46 12.59 6.25
N ARG A 530 -32.89 11.58 5.49
CA ARG A 530 -33.55 10.39 6.07
C ARG A 530 -32.59 9.57 6.92
N LEU A 531 -31.35 9.38 6.45
CA LEU A 531 -30.33 8.62 7.17
C LEU A 531 -29.98 9.30 8.50
N LEU A 532 -29.77 10.61 8.50
CA LEU A 532 -29.42 11.36 9.73
C LEU A 532 -30.57 11.40 10.73
N LEU A 533 -31.82 11.50 10.26
CA LEU A 533 -32.99 11.38 11.14
C LEU A 533 -33.08 9.98 11.77
N LEU A 534 -32.86 8.91 11.00
CA LEU A 534 -32.84 7.55 11.53
C LEU A 534 -31.70 7.33 12.53
N ILE A 535 -30.51 7.86 12.24
CA ILE A 535 -29.38 7.85 13.19
C ILE A 535 -29.80 8.54 14.49
N LYS A 536 -30.41 9.73 14.41
CA LYS A 536 -30.88 10.48 15.58
C LYS A 536 -31.93 9.70 16.38
N GLU A 537 -32.93 9.13 15.72
CA GLU A 537 -33.97 8.31 16.35
C GLU A 537 -33.36 7.11 17.11
N LYS A 538 -32.37 6.45 16.50
CA LYS A 538 -31.70 5.30 17.11
C LYS A 538 -30.82 5.70 18.30
N ILE A 539 -30.12 6.82 18.19
CA ILE A 539 -29.32 7.40 19.29
C ILE A 539 -30.21 7.73 20.49
N ASP A 540 -31.35 8.36 20.24
CA ASP A 540 -32.31 8.71 21.29
C ASP A 540 -32.83 7.46 22.02
N PHE A 541 -33.03 6.36 21.29
CA PHE A 541 -33.49 5.10 21.85
C PHE A 541 -32.49 4.48 22.84
N ILE A 542 -31.18 4.75 22.73
CA ILE A 542 -30.14 4.21 23.64
C ILE A 542 -30.43 4.55 25.11
N VAL A 543 -30.96 5.76 25.35
CA VAL A 543 -31.16 6.30 26.70
C VAL A 543 -32.65 6.43 27.07
N ALA A 544 -33.57 6.03 26.18
CA ALA A 544 -34.98 6.37 26.30
C ALA A 544 -35.68 5.75 27.51
N ASP A 545 -35.31 4.52 27.86
CA ASP A 545 -35.98 3.74 28.91
C ASP A 545 -35.35 3.93 30.31
N ASP A 546 -34.18 4.58 30.41
CA ASP A 546 -33.49 4.80 31.68
C ASP A 546 -33.86 6.15 32.32
N GLN A 547 -34.64 6.09 33.40
CA GLN A 547 -35.13 7.28 34.10
C GLN A 547 -34.01 8.16 34.67
N ARG A 548 -32.87 7.58 35.09
CA ARG A 548 -31.77 8.34 35.68
C ARG A 548 -30.99 9.09 34.60
N LEU A 549 -30.73 8.45 33.46
CA LEU A 549 -30.14 9.11 32.29
C LEU A 549 -31.05 10.22 31.77
N GLN A 550 -32.38 10.03 31.77
CA GLN A 550 -33.32 11.10 31.41
C GLN A 550 -33.28 12.29 32.38
N GLN A 551 -33.15 12.05 33.70
CA GLN A 551 -32.95 13.13 34.68
C GLN A 551 -31.62 13.86 34.48
N PHE A 552 -30.56 13.11 34.16
CA PHE A 552 -29.27 13.69 33.82
C PHE A 552 -29.36 14.59 32.58
N LEU A 553 -30.00 14.13 31.50
CA LEU A 553 -30.20 14.95 30.29
C LEU A 553 -31.06 16.18 30.57
N LEU A 554 -32.01 16.11 31.51
CA LEU A 554 -32.80 17.26 31.94
C LEU A 554 -31.90 18.30 32.62
N TRP A 555 -31.01 17.86 33.50
CA TRP A 555 -30.01 18.73 34.09
C TRP A 555 -29.06 19.31 33.04
N VAL A 556 -28.59 18.52 32.06
CA VAL A 556 -27.74 19.03 30.95
C VAL A 556 -28.47 20.13 30.18
N LYS A 557 -29.76 19.94 29.87
CA LYS A 557 -30.61 20.96 29.24
C LYS A 557 -30.68 22.22 30.09
N GLU A 558 -31.10 22.12 31.35
CA GLU A 558 -31.24 23.27 32.25
C GLU A 558 -29.91 24.01 32.44
N LYS A 559 -28.81 23.26 32.58
CA LYS A 559 -27.47 23.81 32.72
C LYS A 559 -27.02 24.54 31.46
N SER A 560 -27.33 24.02 30.27
CA SER A 560 -27.01 24.70 29.01
C SER A 560 -27.74 26.04 28.86
N LEU A 561 -28.99 26.13 29.34
CA LEU A 561 -29.81 27.35 29.30
C LEU A 561 -29.42 28.37 30.37
N SER A 562 -28.79 27.94 31.47
CA SER A 562 -28.35 28.83 32.56
C SER A 562 -27.11 29.67 32.21
N VAL A 563 -26.57 29.53 31.00
CA VAL A 563 -25.26 30.04 30.62
C VAL A 563 -25.42 31.02 29.46
N GLU A 564 -25.14 32.29 29.72
CA GLU A 564 -25.21 33.37 28.73
C GLU A 564 -23.91 33.44 27.92
N VAL A 565 -23.79 32.58 26.90
CA VAL A 565 -22.68 32.61 25.94
C VAL A 565 -23.20 32.58 24.50
N SER A 566 -22.37 33.02 23.55
CA SER A 566 -22.70 33.10 22.12
C SER A 566 -22.77 31.76 21.38
N TYR A 567 -22.59 30.63 22.07
CA TYR A 567 -22.60 29.30 21.48
C TYR A 567 -24.02 28.79 21.21
N LYS A 568 -24.18 27.92 20.20
CA LYS A 568 -25.43 27.18 20.01
C LYS A 568 -25.80 26.34 21.25
N PRO A 569 -27.10 26.22 21.62
CA PRO A 569 -27.52 25.36 22.73
C PRO A 569 -27.10 23.89 22.61
N ALA A 570 -26.97 23.35 21.39
CA ALA A 570 -26.47 21.99 21.16
C ALA A 570 -25.02 21.81 21.63
N ALA A 571 -24.14 22.75 21.30
CA ALA A 571 -22.74 22.74 21.72
C ALA A 571 -22.61 22.81 23.25
N LEU A 572 -23.42 23.65 23.91
CA LEU A 572 -23.42 23.74 25.37
C LEU A 572 -23.91 22.46 26.06
N ARG A 573 -24.93 21.80 25.52
CA ARG A 573 -25.37 20.49 26.00
C ARG A 573 -24.26 19.45 25.86
N ALA A 574 -23.57 19.41 24.71
CA ALA A 574 -22.43 18.53 24.46
C ALA A 574 -21.27 18.78 25.43
N PHE A 575 -20.95 20.04 25.69
CA PHE A 575 -19.92 20.43 26.67
C PHE A 575 -20.25 19.91 28.07
N TYR A 576 -21.44 20.18 28.61
CA TYR A 576 -21.78 19.74 29.98
C TYR A 576 -22.00 18.22 30.11
N LEU A 577 -22.43 17.56 29.02
CA LEU A 577 -22.52 16.11 28.96
C LEU A 577 -21.12 15.48 29.02
N SER A 578 -20.17 15.94 28.20
CA SER A 578 -18.79 15.44 28.19
C SER A 578 -18.07 15.71 29.52
N LEU A 579 -18.28 16.90 30.10
CA LEU A 579 -17.73 17.29 31.40
C LEU A 579 -18.17 16.32 32.51
N SER A 580 -19.46 16.00 32.59
CA SER A 580 -19.99 15.11 33.63
C SER A 580 -19.64 13.64 33.36
N HIS A 581 -19.65 13.22 32.09
CA HIS A 581 -19.22 11.90 31.66
C HIS A 581 -17.76 11.61 32.07
N SER A 582 -16.85 12.56 31.88
CA SER A 582 -15.44 12.40 32.27
C SER A 582 -15.23 12.17 33.78
N LEU A 583 -16.01 12.88 34.62
CA LEU A 583 -15.93 12.80 36.08
C LEU A 583 -16.40 11.44 36.62
N ASP A 584 -17.47 10.87 36.04
CA ASP A 584 -18.05 9.60 36.49
C ASP A 584 -17.25 8.36 36.05
N PHE A 585 -16.45 8.50 34.99
CA PHE A 585 -15.66 7.40 34.43
C PHE A 585 -14.23 7.29 34.98
N SER A 586 -13.75 8.26 35.77
CA SER A 586 -12.36 8.30 36.27
C SER A 586 -11.32 8.07 35.16
N ARG A 587 -11.62 8.49 33.93
CA ARG A 587 -10.66 8.49 32.83
C ARG A 587 -9.87 9.78 32.92
N PHE A 588 -8.57 9.72 32.70
CA PHE A 588 -7.74 10.92 32.54
C PHE A 588 -8.46 11.86 31.57
N PHE A 589 -8.74 13.08 32.02
CA PHE A 589 -9.58 14.03 31.29
C PHE A 589 -8.91 14.36 29.94
N ASP A 590 -9.38 13.77 28.85
CA ASP A 590 -8.90 14.11 27.52
C ASP A 590 -9.57 15.42 27.08
N PHE A 591 -8.90 16.51 27.43
CA PHE A 591 -9.28 17.89 27.13
C PHE A 591 -9.67 18.09 25.66
N SER A 592 -8.97 17.42 24.74
CA SER A 592 -9.21 17.53 23.30
C SER A 592 -10.62 17.06 22.95
N SER A 593 -11.01 15.86 23.37
CA SER A 593 -12.28 15.21 23.00
C SER A 593 -13.55 15.99 23.35
N SER A 594 -13.57 16.68 24.50
CA SER A 594 -14.73 17.43 25.00
C SER A 594 -14.94 18.76 24.26
N LEU A 595 -13.84 19.46 24.00
CA LEU A 595 -13.80 20.68 23.21
C LEU A 595 -14.02 20.39 21.72
N ASP A 596 -13.53 19.25 21.23
CA ASP A 596 -13.73 18.79 19.86
C ASP A 596 -15.21 18.47 19.57
N PHE A 597 -15.91 17.79 20.49
CA PHE A 597 -17.33 17.52 20.30
C PHE A 597 -18.16 18.81 20.39
N SER A 598 -17.85 19.70 21.33
CA SER A 598 -18.53 21.00 21.42
C SER A 598 -18.27 21.89 20.20
N SER A 599 -17.03 21.91 19.69
CA SER A 599 -16.65 22.72 18.52
C SER A 599 -17.26 22.15 17.24
N SER A 600 -17.37 20.82 17.13
CA SER A 600 -18.08 20.18 16.02
C SER A 600 -19.54 20.67 15.90
N LEU A 601 -20.19 21.03 17.01
CA LEU A 601 -21.58 21.50 17.00
C LEU A 601 -21.72 23.02 16.88
N ASP A 602 -20.61 23.77 16.82
CA ASP A 602 -20.59 25.23 16.74
C ASP A 602 -19.82 25.73 15.51
N PHE A 603 -20.58 26.21 14.51
CA PHE A 603 -20.07 26.53 13.17
C PHE A 603 -19.50 27.95 13.00
N SER A 604 -19.42 28.75 14.07
CA SER A 604 -18.87 30.10 13.97
C SER A 604 -17.35 30.08 13.95
N SER A 605 -16.76 30.36 12.78
CA SER A 605 -15.33 30.43 12.49
C SER A 605 -14.55 31.54 13.19
N SER A 606 -15.13 32.20 14.21
CA SER A 606 -14.37 33.06 15.10
C SER A 606 -13.78 32.20 16.22
N LEU A 607 -12.53 31.78 16.04
CA LEU A 607 -11.60 31.59 17.15
C LEU A 607 -11.48 32.93 17.88
N ASP A 608 -12.50 33.29 18.64
CA ASP A 608 -12.41 34.39 19.57
C ASP A 608 -11.57 33.86 20.74
N LEU A 609 -10.49 34.56 21.11
CA LEU A 609 -9.59 34.19 22.22
C LEU A 609 -10.33 34.08 23.58
N SER A 610 -11.62 34.41 23.57
CA SER A 610 -12.65 34.28 24.60
C SER A 610 -13.45 32.99 24.46
N LEU A 611 -12.80 31.81 24.47
CA LEU A 611 -13.44 30.63 25.07
C LEU A 611 -13.94 31.12 26.44
N ASN A 612 -15.25 31.31 26.56
CA ASN A 612 -15.82 32.24 27.54
C ASN A 612 -15.32 31.88 28.95
N TYR A 613 -14.79 32.82 29.74
CA TYR A 613 -14.20 32.56 31.07
C TYR A 613 -15.04 31.60 31.92
N TYR A 614 -16.36 31.65 31.73
CA TYR A 614 -17.32 30.72 32.31
C TYR A 614 -17.06 29.24 31.97
N LEU A 615 -16.92 28.89 30.69
CA LEU A 615 -16.66 27.52 30.23
C LEU A 615 -15.27 27.05 30.68
N PHE A 616 -14.23 27.88 30.56
CA PHE A 616 -12.90 27.55 31.07
C PHE A 616 -12.89 27.31 32.57
N LEU A 617 -13.63 28.10 33.34
CA LEU A 617 -13.73 27.89 34.77
C LEU A 617 -14.48 26.59 35.10
N SER A 618 -15.57 26.26 34.38
CA SER A 618 -16.26 24.98 34.55
C SER A 618 -15.35 23.79 34.25
N LEU A 619 -14.53 23.93 33.21
CA LEU A 619 -13.55 22.94 32.78
C LEU A 619 -12.44 22.75 33.81
N GLY A 620 -11.79 23.84 34.23
CA GLY A 620 -10.72 23.83 35.22
C GLY A 620 -11.17 23.30 36.59
N LEU A 621 -12.36 23.70 37.06
CA LEU A 621 -12.91 23.16 38.31
C LEU A 621 -13.19 21.66 38.22
N SER A 622 -13.69 21.17 37.07
CA SER A 622 -13.91 19.74 36.87
C SER A 622 -12.60 18.97 36.78
N LEU A 623 -11.56 19.54 36.17
CA LEU A 623 -10.22 18.96 36.18
C LEU A 623 -9.63 18.90 37.60
N CYS A 624 -9.85 19.93 38.42
CA CYS A 624 -9.44 19.91 39.83
C CYS A 624 -10.14 18.77 40.60
N LEU A 625 -11.43 18.59 40.35
CA LEU A 625 -12.20 17.51 40.97
C LEU A 625 -11.74 16.13 40.48
N SER A 626 -11.45 15.95 39.19
CA SER A 626 -10.96 14.66 38.67
C SER A 626 -9.57 14.31 39.20
N LEU A 627 -8.63 15.26 39.16
CA LEU A 627 -7.27 15.08 39.68
C LEU A 627 -7.28 14.74 41.18
N SER A 628 -8.14 15.36 41.97
CA SER A 628 -8.25 15.06 43.39
C SER A 628 -8.86 13.69 43.69
N LEU A 629 -9.81 13.21 42.86
CA LEU A 629 -10.34 11.84 42.93
C LEU A 629 -9.30 10.79 42.49
N GLU A 630 -8.44 11.10 41.50
CA GLU A 630 -7.34 10.24 41.06
C GLU A 630 -6.16 10.24 42.03
N PHE A 631 -5.87 11.35 42.71
CA PHE A 631 -4.80 11.41 43.72
C PHE A 631 -5.09 10.47 44.90
N PHE A 632 -6.36 10.25 45.22
CA PHE A 632 -6.80 9.21 46.16
C PHE A 632 -6.49 7.78 45.68
N ARG A 633 -6.28 7.59 44.36
CA ARG A 633 -6.00 6.30 43.72
C ARG A 633 -4.53 6.11 43.30
N SER A 634 -3.80 7.19 43.00
CA SER A 634 -2.40 7.18 42.55
C SER A 634 -1.68 8.49 42.92
N LEU A 635 -0.55 8.34 43.63
CA LEU A 635 0.18 9.38 44.35
C LEU A 635 1.11 10.24 43.46
N ASP A 636 0.68 10.85 42.35
CA ASP A 636 1.63 11.60 41.46
C ASP A 636 1.15 12.97 40.93
N TYR A 637 -0.08 13.41 41.24
CA TYR A 637 -0.75 14.56 40.59
C TYR A 637 -0.84 15.90 41.38
N ASP A 638 -0.10 16.08 42.49
CA ASP A 638 -0.26 17.21 43.43
C ASP A 638 0.08 18.58 42.79
N LEU A 639 1.14 18.61 41.96
CA LEU A 639 1.57 19.83 41.25
C LEU A 639 0.55 20.26 40.19
N SER A 640 -0.07 19.30 39.50
CA SER A 640 -1.07 19.55 38.47
C SER A 640 -2.36 20.13 39.05
N LEU A 641 -2.77 19.66 40.24
CA LEU A 641 -3.96 20.16 40.94
C LEU A 641 -3.77 21.60 41.43
N SER A 642 -2.65 21.89 42.10
CA SER A 642 -2.36 23.25 42.57
C SER A 642 -2.25 24.25 41.43
N LEU A 643 -1.63 23.85 40.30
CA LEU A 643 -1.50 24.68 39.11
C LEU A 643 -2.88 24.93 38.47
N CYS A 644 -3.73 23.91 38.39
CA CYS A 644 -5.09 24.04 37.85
C CYS A 644 -5.95 24.99 38.70
N LEU A 645 -5.92 24.85 40.03
CA LEU A 645 -6.60 25.77 40.95
C LEU A 645 -6.11 27.21 40.81
N SER A 646 -4.79 27.42 40.67
CA SER A 646 -4.27 28.78 40.44
C SER A 646 -4.78 29.40 39.14
N LEU A 647 -4.82 28.62 38.06
CA LEU A 647 -5.36 29.08 36.78
C LEU A 647 -6.84 29.43 36.90
N CYS A 648 -7.63 28.67 37.67
CA CYS A 648 -9.03 29.00 37.94
C CYS A 648 -9.18 30.31 38.72
N LEU A 649 -8.32 30.57 39.70
CA LEU A 649 -8.34 31.77 40.55
C LEU A 649 -7.97 33.06 39.82
N ASP A 650 -7.23 32.94 38.71
CA ASP A 650 -6.87 34.02 37.81
C ASP A 650 -8.01 34.41 36.85
N LEU A 651 -9.06 33.59 36.74
CA LEU A 651 -10.26 33.91 35.96
C LEU A 651 -11.19 34.89 36.71
N TYR A 652 -12.07 35.55 35.97
CA TYR A 652 -13.10 36.41 36.57
C TYR A 652 -14.10 35.57 37.37
N LEU A 653 -14.08 35.75 38.70
CA LEU A 653 -14.84 34.98 39.68
C LEU A 653 -15.73 35.90 40.51
N ASP A 654 -16.88 35.37 40.92
CA ASP A 654 -17.63 35.97 42.03
C ASP A 654 -16.76 36.02 43.31
N PRO A 655 -16.80 37.11 44.09
CA PRO A 655 -15.96 37.26 45.28
C PRO A 655 -16.13 36.16 46.34
N GLU A 656 -17.34 35.61 46.50
CA GLU A 656 -17.60 34.51 47.43
C GLU A 656 -16.93 33.22 46.94
N LEU A 657 -17.10 32.89 45.66
CA LEU A 657 -16.48 31.73 45.03
C LEU A 657 -14.95 31.81 45.08
N LYS A 658 -14.37 33.00 44.80
CA LYS A 658 -12.92 33.21 44.86
C LYS A 658 -12.36 32.95 46.25
N ASN A 659 -13.03 33.45 47.30
CA ASN A 659 -12.62 33.24 48.68
C ASN A 659 -12.66 31.74 49.07
N LEU A 660 -13.73 31.04 48.69
CA LEU A 660 -13.86 29.61 48.96
C LEU A 660 -12.78 28.78 48.26
N LEU A 661 -12.47 29.08 46.99
CA LEU A 661 -11.41 28.40 46.26
C LEU A 661 -10.00 28.71 46.80
N GLN A 662 -9.76 29.95 47.27
CA GLN A 662 -8.49 30.32 47.94
C GLN A 662 -8.31 29.54 49.24
N LYS A 663 -9.36 29.41 50.06
CA LYS A 663 -9.32 28.59 51.28
C LYS A 663 -9.02 27.13 50.98
N LEU A 664 -9.64 26.57 49.93
CA LEU A 664 -9.35 25.20 49.51
C LEU A 664 -7.91 25.04 49.01
N GLN A 665 -7.36 26.05 48.32
CA GLN A 665 -5.96 26.05 47.87
C GLN A 665 -4.97 26.13 49.04
N GLU A 666 -5.24 26.97 50.05
CA GLU A 666 -4.40 27.13 51.24
C GLU A 666 -4.32 25.87 52.12
N GLN A 667 -5.33 25.00 52.04
CA GLN A 667 -5.34 23.72 52.75
C GLN A 667 -4.37 22.68 52.14
N ILE A 668 -3.97 22.85 50.87
CA ILE A 668 -3.12 21.90 50.16
C ILE A 668 -1.69 21.99 50.74
N PRO A 669 -1.13 20.88 51.26
CA PRO A 669 0.19 20.89 51.90
C PRO A 669 1.31 21.20 50.90
N SER A 670 2.29 22.00 51.33
CA SER A 670 3.44 22.35 50.48
C SER A 670 4.34 21.13 50.19
N ARG A 671 4.85 21.03 48.96
CA ARG A 671 5.66 19.89 48.47
C ARG A 671 7.04 19.72 49.12
N GLN A 672 7.40 20.54 50.11
CA GLN A 672 8.71 20.45 50.77
C GLN A 672 8.92 19.11 51.49
N ASN A 673 7.84 18.39 51.84
CA ASN A 673 7.90 17.06 52.43
C ASN A 673 6.79 16.14 51.88
N TRP A 674 7.13 15.33 50.87
CA TRP A 674 6.20 14.42 50.20
C TRP A 674 5.46 13.46 51.15
N GLN A 675 6.14 12.95 52.19
CA GLN A 675 5.56 12.01 53.15
C GLN A 675 4.49 12.66 54.04
N GLU A 676 4.57 13.97 54.26
CA GLU A 676 3.54 14.73 54.99
C GLU A 676 2.35 15.05 54.09
N SER A 677 2.59 15.40 52.82
CA SER A 677 1.53 15.58 51.83
C SER A 677 0.71 14.30 51.62
N GLU A 678 1.36 13.15 51.48
CA GLU A 678 0.69 11.84 51.35
C GLU A 678 -0.19 11.53 52.57
N LYS A 679 0.33 11.72 53.79
CA LYS A 679 -0.44 11.50 55.02
C LYS A 679 -1.65 12.44 55.12
N TRP A 680 -1.48 13.69 54.71
CA TRP A 680 -2.57 14.66 54.70
C TRP A 680 -3.65 14.27 53.70
N TRP A 681 -3.30 13.86 52.47
CA TRP A 681 -4.25 13.42 51.46
C TRP A 681 -5.01 12.15 51.88
N LEU A 682 -4.35 11.20 52.54
CA LEU A 682 -5.00 10.02 53.11
C LEU A 682 -6.00 10.37 54.23
N ALA A 683 -5.70 11.39 55.04
CA ALA A 683 -6.54 11.79 56.17
C ALA A 683 -7.68 12.74 55.79
N ASN A 684 -7.41 13.71 54.91
CA ASN A 684 -8.28 14.85 54.63
C ASN A 684 -8.77 14.92 53.17
N GLY A 685 -8.15 14.17 52.25
CA GLY A 685 -8.44 14.26 50.81
C GLY A 685 -9.90 14.03 50.46
N LYS A 686 -10.53 13.01 51.05
CA LYS A 686 -11.96 12.73 50.82
C LYS A 686 -12.87 13.90 51.25
N ALA A 687 -12.56 14.52 52.39
CA ALA A 687 -13.31 15.67 52.90
C ALA A 687 -13.08 16.91 52.02
N TRP A 688 -11.84 17.13 51.59
CA TRP A 688 -11.47 18.22 50.68
C TRP A 688 -12.16 18.09 49.32
N CYS A 689 -12.18 16.90 48.72
CA CYS A 689 -12.87 16.66 47.45
C CYS A 689 -14.38 16.93 47.56
N GLU A 690 -14.99 16.54 48.67
CA GLU A 690 -16.41 16.80 48.92
C GLU A 690 -16.68 18.29 49.14
N GLU A 691 -15.79 19.00 49.82
CA GLU A 691 -15.89 20.46 49.99
C GLU A 691 -15.77 21.18 48.63
N LEU A 692 -14.80 20.82 47.80
CA LEU A 692 -14.68 21.34 46.43
C LEU A 692 -15.94 21.04 45.60
N ARG A 693 -16.46 19.82 45.68
CA ARG A 693 -17.70 19.41 45.00
C ARG A 693 -18.89 20.26 45.44
N LEU A 694 -19.08 20.47 46.74
CA LEU A 694 -20.16 21.30 47.28
C LEU A 694 -20.05 22.75 46.80
N VAL A 695 -18.85 23.31 46.74
CA VAL A 695 -18.59 24.66 46.19
C VAL A 695 -18.96 24.70 44.70
N MET A 696 -18.55 23.71 43.91
CA MET A 696 -18.89 23.61 42.48
C MET A 696 -20.40 23.51 42.25
N ILE A 697 -21.10 22.67 43.02
CA ILE A 697 -22.55 22.50 42.92
C ILE A 697 -23.27 23.79 43.29
N LYS A 698 -22.91 24.42 44.41
CA LYS A 698 -23.57 25.64 44.90
C LYS A 698 -23.43 26.81 43.94
N HIS A 699 -22.21 27.07 43.47
CA HIS A 699 -21.93 28.29 42.71
C HIS A 699 -22.09 28.12 41.20
N ARG A 700 -21.96 26.89 40.70
CA ARG A 700 -21.91 26.63 39.26
C ARG A 700 -22.84 25.50 38.81
N ASN A 701 -23.49 24.78 39.71
CA ASN A 701 -24.38 23.66 39.41
C ASN A 701 -23.68 22.60 38.54
N ILE A 702 -22.44 22.23 38.86
CA ILE A 702 -21.63 21.18 38.19
C ILE A 702 -20.94 20.30 39.23
N GLY A 703 -20.43 19.13 38.83
CA GLY A 703 -19.69 18.22 39.73
C GLY A 703 -20.56 17.24 40.54
N HIS A 704 -21.84 17.11 40.18
CA HIS A 704 -22.77 16.15 40.77
C HIS A 704 -22.27 14.70 40.63
N ASP A 705 -22.41 13.92 41.69
CA ASP A 705 -22.23 12.46 41.66
C ASP A 705 -23.58 11.81 41.34
N TRP A 706 -23.76 11.40 40.08
CA TRP A 706 -25.00 10.79 39.60
C TRP A 706 -25.14 9.33 40.02
N GLN A 707 -24.09 8.72 40.59
CA GLN A 707 -24.07 7.33 41.04
C GLN A 707 -24.54 6.34 39.97
N PHE A 708 -24.11 6.54 38.72
CA PHE A 708 -24.46 5.65 37.62
C PHE A 708 -23.94 4.22 37.87
N SER A 709 -24.77 3.23 37.55
CA SER A 709 -24.33 1.83 37.46
C SER A 709 -23.34 1.64 36.32
N ASN A 710 -22.62 0.51 36.29
CA ASN A 710 -21.71 0.21 35.18
C ASN A 710 -22.44 0.10 33.83
N GLU A 711 -23.66 -0.43 33.82
CA GLU A 711 -24.51 -0.51 32.63
C GLU A 711 -24.93 0.89 32.13
N GLN A 712 -25.35 1.78 33.04
CA GLN A 712 -25.67 3.17 32.71
C GLN A 712 -24.48 3.94 32.18
N LYS A 713 -23.29 3.66 32.73
CA LYS A 713 -22.03 4.19 32.21
C LYS A 713 -21.82 3.73 30.77
N GLU A 714 -21.86 2.43 30.48
CA GLU A 714 -21.71 1.91 29.12
C GLU A 714 -22.73 2.51 28.13
N LEU A 715 -24.00 2.64 28.52
CA LEU A 715 -25.03 3.30 27.70
C LEU A 715 -24.71 4.78 27.46
N LEU A 716 -24.25 5.51 28.48
CA LEU A 716 -23.89 6.92 28.33
C LEU A 716 -22.66 7.11 27.43
N GLN A 717 -21.69 6.20 27.49
CA GLN A 717 -20.54 6.19 26.58
C GLN A 717 -20.98 5.94 25.14
N GLN A 718 -21.83 4.93 24.90
CA GLN A 718 -22.39 4.68 23.56
C GLN A 718 -23.20 5.87 23.06
N TYR A 719 -24.02 6.49 23.92
CA TYR A 719 -24.78 7.69 23.58
C TYR A 719 -23.86 8.86 23.21
N TYR A 720 -22.77 9.06 23.95
CA TYR A 720 -21.77 10.08 23.65
C TYR A 720 -21.08 9.83 22.29
N ASP A 721 -20.53 8.62 22.09
CA ASP A 721 -19.78 8.28 20.87
C ASP A 721 -20.64 8.36 19.62
N THR A 722 -21.90 7.93 19.71
CA THR A 722 -22.84 7.98 18.58
C THR A 722 -23.34 9.39 18.28
N ASN A 723 -23.57 10.24 19.29
CA ASN A 723 -23.86 11.65 19.04
C ASN A 723 -22.66 12.39 18.45
N LYS A 724 -21.43 12.03 18.84
CA LYS A 724 -20.21 12.57 18.22
C LYS A 724 -20.15 12.20 16.74
N LEU A 725 -20.38 10.93 16.39
CA LEU A 725 -20.47 10.50 15.00
C LEU A 725 -21.57 11.26 14.23
N LEU A 726 -22.75 11.46 14.82
CA LEU A 726 -23.82 12.22 14.18
C LEU A 726 -23.41 13.68 13.92
N ALA A 727 -22.72 14.32 14.86
CA ALA A 727 -22.17 15.66 14.66
C ALA A 727 -21.11 15.68 13.54
N ASP A 728 -20.18 14.71 13.53
CA ASP A 728 -19.18 14.56 12.48
C ASP A 728 -19.84 14.37 11.10
N CYS A 729 -20.92 13.59 11.01
CA CYS A 729 -21.72 13.43 9.80
C CYS A 729 -22.39 14.75 9.37
N LEU A 730 -22.98 15.52 10.29
CA LEU A 730 -23.55 16.84 9.98
C LEU A 730 -22.51 17.86 9.49
N ASN A 731 -21.26 17.70 9.92
CA ASN A 731 -20.13 18.54 9.53
C ASN A 731 -19.42 18.07 8.27
N SER A 732 -19.71 16.84 7.84
CA SER A 732 -19.19 16.34 6.58
C SER A 732 -19.77 17.11 5.40
N ASP A 733 -19.06 17.06 4.27
CA ASP A 733 -19.49 17.65 3.01
C ASP A 733 -20.62 16.83 2.36
N CYS A 734 -21.75 16.78 3.04
CA CYS A 734 -22.95 16.07 2.63
C CYS A 734 -24.13 17.04 2.46
N TYR A 735 -25.05 16.70 1.56
CA TYR A 735 -26.28 17.46 1.42
C TYR A 735 -27.28 17.09 2.53
N VAL A 736 -27.63 18.07 3.35
CA VAL A 736 -28.69 17.99 4.37
C VAL A 736 -29.53 19.25 4.26
N SER A 737 -30.86 19.11 4.24
CA SER A 737 -31.76 20.25 4.25
C SER A 737 -31.59 21.08 5.52
N ARG A 738 -31.84 22.39 5.42
CA ARG A 738 -31.70 23.29 6.57
C ARG A 738 -32.69 22.94 7.67
N GLU A 739 -33.89 22.51 7.27
CA GLU A 739 -34.96 22.09 8.15
C GLU A 739 -34.53 20.87 8.98
N VAL A 740 -33.98 19.82 8.33
CA VAL A 740 -33.51 18.63 9.03
C VAL A 740 -32.30 18.93 9.90
N ARG A 741 -31.34 19.71 9.41
CA ARG A 741 -30.18 20.14 10.20
C ARG A 741 -30.63 20.87 11.47
N GLN A 742 -31.52 21.85 11.33
CA GLN A 742 -32.05 22.61 12.47
C GLN A 742 -32.83 21.69 13.44
N GLN A 743 -33.65 20.78 12.92
CA GLN A 743 -34.39 19.81 13.73
C GLN A 743 -33.45 18.94 14.57
N ILE A 744 -32.38 18.41 13.96
CA ILE A 744 -31.40 17.58 14.67
C ILE A 744 -30.64 18.42 15.71
N GLU A 745 -30.14 19.59 15.34
CA GLU A 745 -29.42 20.49 16.26
C GLU A 745 -30.30 20.90 17.46
N ASP A 746 -31.56 21.24 17.23
CA ASP A 746 -32.48 21.66 18.29
C ASP A 746 -32.81 20.51 19.25
N THR A 747 -32.85 19.27 18.76
CA THR A 747 -33.24 18.09 19.54
C THR A 747 -32.06 17.27 20.07
N LEU A 748 -30.82 17.61 19.71
CA LEU A 748 -29.61 16.92 20.14
C LEU A 748 -29.46 16.93 21.67
N LEU A 749 -29.15 15.78 22.28
CA LEU A 749 -28.86 15.69 23.72
C LEU A 749 -30.00 16.23 24.63
N LEU A 750 -31.27 16.10 24.22
CA LEU A 750 -32.43 16.42 25.06
C LEU A 750 -33.05 15.17 25.67
N PRO A 751 -33.77 15.32 26.81
CA PRO A 751 -34.68 14.30 27.30
C PRO A 751 -35.75 13.94 26.26
N ILE A 752 -36.13 12.66 26.19
CA ILE A 752 -37.11 12.14 25.22
C ILE A 752 -38.46 12.84 25.33
N ALA A 753 -38.88 13.20 26.54
CA ALA A 753 -40.14 13.92 26.76
C ALA A 753 -40.15 15.29 26.05
N GLU A 754 -39.03 16.01 26.06
CA GLU A 754 -38.87 17.30 25.39
C GLU A 754 -38.84 17.14 23.86
N ILE A 755 -38.17 16.10 23.37
CA ILE A 755 -38.11 15.80 21.93
C ILE A 755 -39.53 15.53 21.40
N LYS A 756 -40.30 14.68 22.09
CA LYS A 756 -41.69 14.38 21.73
C LYS A 756 -42.58 15.62 21.76
N GLN A 757 -42.38 16.52 22.74
CA GLN A 757 -43.14 17.76 22.83
C GLN A 757 -42.86 18.68 21.62
N ARG A 758 -41.61 18.79 21.21
CA ARG A 758 -41.22 19.61 20.05
C ARG A 758 -41.76 19.04 18.74
N GLN A 759 -41.71 17.72 18.58
CA GLN A 759 -42.28 17.02 17.41
C GLN A 759 -43.80 17.16 17.29
N GLN A 760 -44.52 17.44 18.38
CA GLN A 760 -45.97 17.70 18.37
C GLN A 760 -46.30 19.18 18.04
N GLN A 761 -45.33 20.08 18.16
CA GLN A 761 -45.48 21.51 17.94
C GLN A 761 -45.01 21.96 16.55
N SER A 762 -44.10 21.19 15.93
CA SER A 762 -43.69 21.28 14.52
C SER A 762 -44.67 20.57 13.60
#